data_AF-A0A5R9KY80-F1
#
_entry.id   AF-A0A5R9KY80-F1
#
_cell.length_a   1.000
_cell.length_b   1.000
_cell.length_c   1.000
_cell.angle_alpha   90.00
_cell.angle_beta   90.00
_cell.angle_gamma   90.00
#
_symmetry.space_group_name_H-M   'P 1'
#
loop_
_entity.id
_entity.type
_entity.pdbx_description
1 polymer ?
#
loop_
_entity_poly.entity_id
_entity_poly.type
_entity_poly.pdbx_seq_one_letter_code
_entity_poly.pdbx_strand_id
1 'polypeptide(L)'
;MKQTLRVRWTCLGVWFVCFFCLNVSDLRAQQRYFAVSMVNENDDPELDVIQGSKDVGANAVALTIQWGSIEGKISRILKQEHGENYNVWKQYDDQIALATSLGMKIAINVAVSTGDDATNSLSDRYGIDTGDGWAKEDRVVVINYSGEGAVFQKQGGPIRPGLNLQFVMTSLVAQSTRDRITSFAKKVMQRYKYLLDSDDLLYINVIFSRAGEGEFDMGSSKYHYDQMLDMSAALSDYSTPMVNGYRNWLQGKYGNIMYLNSQWGSNYPSFGSVFPKLPSGSTYTGADGNDWFLYRTAVLKETNNIFRNAVREVDSRVTVITHHGSVFDKLSSERGTLAFKEIGADLDGIKINDDIHYDHRFALDLLRSNLPDRFYINEAAYYSGTQFAEELTEESYKHGANMVTIFHMDDALASPSARDAMKALTDKWVKNKNVTKLNPSNNDTFALSNMLNADGCETNRDSYSGDCDAYRNWRNAYNNAGSKPVNIFMVDDVTTPGCFYKDLRAANNNDNVSAIIPDNQYYHLTGNDCRLVGTVKGNNLTNGNTPFNAKVTIDGEVKSYKSQPYVQRHFAFKPGGTNPSQARLTIYVSQDEFTAFNQLSTVRLPTNSGDINGKTKLRIWQWHGDNALTGNPDEVIDPADEDIQWDGVLNMWRIAFNVNGFSSFFVTADKAGPLPVTLARFEGEKVEHSASLTWQTSEETSSDHFEIQHSMDGKQWSEIGNVNSAGESVGLKSYSFVHPHPLAGDNFYRLKMVDLDGTFAYSKMVLVGFEKGAATVVFPNPVNSGIISLQYSGAVPAVTLTDVMGKEIVSDIQKNGPNNLLVKPQGKLAPGLYILTADYGTMQTRHKVAVVN
;
A
#
# COMPACT_ATOMS: atom_id res chain seq x y z
N MET A 1 -7.05 47.71 37.17
CA MET A 1 -5.91 47.58 38.10
C MET A 1 -6.32 46.69 39.26
N LYS A 2 -5.92 45.41 39.25
CA LYS A 2 -6.15 44.49 40.37
C LYS A 2 -4.84 44.35 41.15
N GLN A 3 -4.85 44.73 42.43
CA GLN A 3 -3.81 44.34 43.38
C GLN A 3 -4.27 43.12 44.17
N THR A 4 -3.36 42.15 44.18
CA THR A 4 -3.21 40.95 44.99
C THR A 4 -3.64 41.07 46.45
N LEU A 5 -4.39 40.06 46.91
CA LEU A 5 -4.23 39.51 48.26
C LEU A 5 -3.79 38.05 48.14
N ARG A 6 -2.58 37.73 48.58
CA ARG A 6 -2.11 36.35 48.80
C ARG A 6 -2.42 35.99 50.25
N VAL A 7 -3.17 34.91 50.46
CA VAL A 7 -3.17 34.18 51.73
C VAL A 7 -2.83 32.73 51.40
N ARG A 8 -1.72 32.25 51.97
CA ARG A 8 -1.33 30.84 51.95
C ARG A 8 -1.96 30.15 53.16
N TRP A 9 -2.66 29.05 52.93
CA TRP A 9 -2.87 28.01 53.92
C TRP A 9 -2.41 26.68 53.33
N THR A 10 -1.45 26.06 54.00
CA THR A 10 -1.09 24.65 53.86
C THR A 10 -1.96 23.84 54.82
N CYS A 11 -2.71 22.86 54.30
CA CYS A 11 -3.03 21.65 55.05
C CYS A 11 -3.47 20.52 54.12
N LEU A 12 -3.01 19.32 54.46
CA LEU A 12 -3.30 18.03 53.85
C LEU A 12 -4.79 17.69 53.90
N GLY A 13 -5.30 17.00 52.88
CA GLY A 13 -6.60 16.33 52.96
C GLY A 13 -7.28 16.16 51.61
N VAL A 14 -7.37 14.92 51.16
CA VAL A 14 -8.05 14.45 49.95
C VAL A 14 -9.49 14.96 49.88
N TRP A 15 -9.79 15.76 48.84
CA TRP A 15 -11.14 15.96 48.31
C TRP A 15 -11.05 15.92 46.79
N PHE A 16 -11.50 14.80 46.21
CA PHE A 16 -11.84 14.73 44.79
C PHE A 16 -13.10 15.58 44.58
N VAL A 17 -12.92 16.81 44.13
CA VAL A 17 -14.02 17.57 43.54
C VAL A 17 -14.16 17.08 42.10
N CYS A 18 -15.13 16.19 41.87
CA CYS A 18 -15.66 15.95 40.53
C CYS A 18 -16.25 17.26 40.03
N PHE A 19 -15.46 18.03 39.27
CA PHE A 19 -16.01 18.98 38.33
C PHE A 19 -16.71 18.15 37.25
N PHE A 20 -18.03 18.04 37.34
CA PHE A 20 -18.87 17.71 36.19
C PHE A 20 -18.70 18.86 35.19
N CYS A 21 -17.72 18.75 34.30
CA CYS A 21 -17.81 19.39 33.00
C CYS A 21 -18.89 18.65 32.21
N LEU A 22 -20.16 18.96 32.46
CA LEU A 22 -21.21 18.69 31.48
C LEU A 22 -20.88 19.59 30.28
N ASN A 23 -20.40 18.98 29.20
CA ASN A 23 -20.21 19.69 27.95
C ASN A 23 -21.57 20.24 27.48
N VAL A 24 -21.61 21.44 26.90
CA VAL A 24 -22.85 22.00 26.33
C VAL A 24 -23.46 21.08 25.26
N SER A 25 -22.62 20.27 24.60
CA SER A 25 -23.06 19.20 23.68
C SER A 25 -23.89 18.09 24.37
N ASP A 26 -23.61 17.75 25.64
CA ASP A 26 -24.40 16.78 26.42
C ASP A 26 -25.80 17.30 26.77
N LEU A 27 -25.98 18.62 26.87
CA LEU A 27 -27.28 19.25 27.13
C LEU A 27 -28.14 19.33 25.86
N ARG A 28 -27.55 19.62 24.69
CA ARG A 28 -28.28 19.67 23.40
C ARG A 28 -28.82 18.29 22.99
N ALA A 29 -28.07 17.23 23.27
CA ALA A 29 -28.50 15.85 23.02
C ALA A 29 -29.69 15.42 23.88
N GLN A 30 -29.98 16.15 24.96
CA GLN A 30 -31.08 15.82 25.87
C GLN A 30 -32.40 16.47 25.51
N GLN A 31 -32.49 17.55 24.73
CA GLN A 31 -33.80 18.16 24.40
C GLN A 31 -34.43 17.49 23.16
N ARG A 32 -35.76 17.39 23.13
CA ARG A 32 -36.51 16.95 21.93
C ARG A 32 -36.85 18.13 21.03
N TYR A 33 -36.77 17.90 19.71
CA TYR A 33 -37.06 18.91 18.69
C TYR A 33 -38.12 18.46 17.71
N PHE A 34 -39.16 19.27 17.54
CA PHE A 34 -40.13 19.08 16.47
C PHE A 34 -39.97 20.22 15.47
N ALA A 35 -39.77 19.87 14.21
CA ALA A 35 -39.34 20.80 13.20
C ALA A 35 -40.16 20.74 11.92
N VAL A 36 -40.20 21.88 11.24
CA VAL A 36 -40.62 21.98 9.85
C VAL A 36 -39.39 21.86 8.93
N SER A 37 -39.51 21.09 7.86
CA SER A 37 -38.53 21.02 6.78
C SER A 37 -38.84 22.08 5.73
N MET A 38 -37.91 23.01 5.52
CA MET A 38 -37.94 24.03 4.49
C MET A 38 -36.94 23.63 3.40
N VAL A 39 -37.41 22.93 2.37
CA VAL A 39 -36.54 22.45 1.27
C VAL A 39 -36.02 23.61 0.41
N ASN A 40 -36.73 24.75 0.44
CA ASN A 40 -36.40 25.99 -0.28
C ASN A 40 -36.15 25.73 -1.76
N GLU A 41 -37.03 24.95 -2.36
CA GLU A 41 -37.08 24.79 -3.80
C GLU A 41 -37.79 25.95 -4.49
N ASN A 42 -38.20 26.99 -3.77
CA ASN A 42 -38.76 28.20 -4.32
C ASN A 42 -38.14 29.48 -3.78
N ASP A 43 -38.43 30.63 -4.40
CA ASP A 43 -37.98 31.94 -3.91
C ASP A 43 -39.01 32.63 -3.01
N ASP A 44 -40.06 31.90 -2.60
CA ASP A 44 -40.96 32.31 -1.53
C ASP A 44 -40.36 31.91 -0.18
N PRO A 45 -40.14 32.85 0.76
CA PRO A 45 -39.63 32.50 2.07
C PRO A 45 -40.63 31.70 2.93
N GLU A 46 -41.93 31.66 2.59
CA GLU A 46 -42.95 30.87 3.31
C GLU A 46 -42.93 31.13 4.84
N LEU A 47 -42.79 32.40 5.22
CA LEU A 47 -42.64 32.82 6.62
C LEU A 47 -43.86 32.49 7.48
N ASP A 48 -45.05 32.45 6.87
CA ASP A 48 -46.30 32.04 7.51
C ASP A 48 -46.30 30.55 7.87
N VAL A 49 -45.61 29.70 7.11
CA VAL A 49 -45.41 28.28 7.46
C VAL A 49 -44.54 28.14 8.70
N ILE A 50 -43.47 28.93 8.83
CA ILE A 50 -42.62 28.97 10.04
C ILE A 50 -43.44 29.44 11.25
N GLN A 51 -44.21 30.52 11.09
CA GLN A 51 -45.08 31.03 12.15
C GLN A 51 -46.16 30.01 12.54
N GLY A 52 -46.84 29.40 11.58
CA GLY A 52 -47.86 28.38 11.84
C GLY A 52 -47.26 27.13 12.51
N SER A 53 -46.03 26.74 12.14
CA SER A 53 -45.28 25.67 12.79
C SER A 53 -45.03 25.99 14.25
N LYS A 54 -44.62 27.23 14.55
CA LYS A 54 -44.47 27.69 15.94
C LYS A 54 -45.79 27.64 16.71
N ASP A 55 -46.90 28.02 16.07
CA ASP A 55 -48.24 28.02 16.69
C ASP A 55 -48.73 26.61 17.04
N VAL A 56 -48.27 25.58 16.32
CA VAL A 56 -48.51 24.17 16.68
C VAL A 56 -47.45 23.58 17.62
N GLY A 57 -46.52 24.39 18.11
CA GLY A 57 -45.55 24.04 19.13
C GLY A 57 -44.20 23.53 18.62
N ALA A 58 -43.91 23.67 17.33
CA ALA A 58 -42.57 23.42 16.81
C ALA A 58 -41.53 24.32 17.50
N ASN A 59 -40.35 23.77 17.75
CA ASN A 59 -39.24 24.46 18.41
C ASN A 59 -37.96 24.43 17.56
N ALA A 60 -38.02 23.97 16.31
CA ALA A 60 -36.92 24.00 15.38
C ALA A 60 -37.38 24.16 13.92
N VAL A 61 -36.47 24.61 13.05
CA VAL A 61 -36.65 24.69 11.59
C VAL A 61 -35.43 24.02 10.94
N ALA A 62 -35.66 23.09 10.03
CA ALA A 62 -34.63 22.50 9.18
C ALA A 62 -34.65 23.20 7.81
N LEU A 63 -33.59 23.95 7.50
CA LEU A 63 -33.46 24.75 6.28
C LEU A 63 -32.51 24.07 5.32
N THR A 64 -32.97 23.80 4.10
CA THR A 64 -32.11 23.35 3.02
C THR A 64 -31.61 24.56 2.23
N ILE A 65 -30.30 24.76 2.22
CA ILE A 65 -29.63 25.81 1.45
C ILE A 65 -29.18 25.20 0.13
N GLN A 66 -29.78 25.68 -0.96
CA GLN A 66 -29.53 25.17 -2.31
C GLN A 66 -28.35 25.92 -2.93
N TRP A 67 -27.32 25.20 -3.39
CA TRP A 67 -26.20 25.80 -4.13
C TRP A 67 -26.69 26.65 -5.31
N GLY A 68 -27.72 26.19 -6.03
CA GLY A 68 -28.20 26.80 -7.27
C GLY A 68 -28.87 28.14 -7.02
N SER A 69 -29.47 28.29 -5.84
CA SER A 69 -30.06 29.55 -5.37
C SER A 69 -28.99 30.61 -5.07
N ILE A 70 -27.79 30.20 -4.66
CA ILE A 70 -26.70 31.11 -4.27
C ILE A 70 -25.70 31.37 -5.39
N GLU A 71 -25.25 30.32 -6.08
CA GLU A 71 -24.16 30.35 -7.06
C GLU A 71 -24.65 30.09 -8.50
N GLY A 72 -25.90 29.65 -8.67
CA GLY A 72 -26.47 29.27 -9.96
C GLY A 72 -27.33 30.35 -10.63
N LYS A 73 -28.19 29.94 -11.56
CA LYS A 73 -29.02 30.81 -12.39
C LYS A 73 -30.05 31.59 -11.60
N ILE A 74 -30.55 31.04 -10.50
CA ILE A 74 -31.53 31.73 -9.63
C ILE A 74 -30.88 32.98 -9.03
N SER A 75 -29.63 32.88 -8.56
CA SER A 75 -28.83 34.03 -8.10
C SER A 75 -28.70 35.10 -9.20
N ARG A 76 -28.49 34.70 -10.45
CA ARG A 76 -28.43 35.62 -11.60
C ARG A 76 -29.79 36.27 -11.90
N ILE A 77 -30.88 35.51 -11.89
CA ILE A 77 -32.24 36.00 -12.12
C ILE A 77 -32.62 37.03 -11.05
N LEU A 78 -32.40 36.71 -9.78
CA LEU A 78 -32.70 37.60 -8.66
C LEU A 78 -31.92 38.91 -8.76
N LYS A 79 -30.66 38.87 -9.19
CA LYS A 79 -29.86 40.08 -9.46
C LYS A 79 -30.34 40.86 -10.67
N GLN A 80 -30.80 40.20 -11.73
CA GLN A 80 -31.37 40.89 -12.89
C GLN A 80 -32.66 41.64 -12.55
N GLU A 81 -33.50 41.07 -11.69
CA GLU A 81 -34.80 41.65 -11.33
C GLU A 81 -34.73 42.69 -10.22
N HIS A 82 -33.83 42.50 -9.26
CA HIS A 82 -33.73 43.34 -8.07
C HIS A 82 -32.45 44.19 -8.01
N GLY A 83 -31.59 44.09 -9.03
CA GLY A 83 -30.30 44.77 -9.15
C GLY A 83 -29.10 43.92 -8.74
N GLU A 84 -27.93 44.21 -9.33
CA GLU A 84 -26.68 43.43 -9.14
C GLU A 84 -26.22 43.25 -7.69
N ASN A 85 -26.61 44.18 -6.81
CA ASN A 85 -26.29 44.14 -5.38
C ASN A 85 -27.33 43.39 -4.53
N TYR A 86 -28.30 42.70 -5.15
CA TYR A 86 -29.30 41.94 -4.44
C TYR A 86 -28.67 40.86 -3.56
N ASN A 87 -29.13 40.79 -2.31
CA ASN A 87 -28.70 39.75 -1.37
C ASN A 87 -29.40 38.43 -1.71
N VAL A 88 -28.73 37.55 -2.45
CA VAL A 88 -29.24 36.22 -2.84
C VAL A 88 -29.45 35.27 -1.65
N TRP A 89 -29.01 35.65 -0.44
CA TRP A 89 -29.29 34.92 0.79
C TRP A 89 -30.57 35.37 1.49
N LYS A 90 -31.25 36.40 0.99
CA LYS A 90 -32.34 37.09 1.69
C LYS A 90 -33.42 36.13 2.20
N GLN A 91 -33.86 35.18 1.39
CA GLN A 91 -34.87 34.18 1.79
C GLN A 91 -34.43 33.43 3.05
N TYR A 92 -33.23 32.85 3.04
CA TYR A 92 -32.67 32.12 4.17
C TYR A 92 -32.44 33.01 5.40
N ASP A 93 -31.97 34.24 5.19
CA ASP A 93 -31.77 35.20 6.27
C ASP A 93 -33.10 35.56 6.96
N ASP A 94 -34.15 35.81 6.17
CA ASP A 94 -35.49 36.16 6.69
C ASP A 94 -36.10 34.99 7.47
N GLN A 95 -35.98 33.76 6.94
CA GLN A 95 -36.45 32.54 7.59
C GLN A 95 -35.73 32.30 8.94
N ILE A 96 -34.40 32.42 8.96
CA ILE A 96 -33.59 32.26 10.18
C ILE A 96 -33.92 33.37 11.19
N ALA A 97 -34.03 34.61 10.73
CA ALA A 97 -34.37 35.75 11.59
C ALA A 97 -35.74 35.56 12.25
N LEU A 98 -36.76 35.13 11.48
CA LEU A 98 -38.07 34.85 12.05
C LEU A 98 -38.02 33.69 13.05
N ALA A 99 -37.47 32.54 12.64
CA ALA A 99 -37.40 31.35 13.49
C ALA A 99 -36.68 31.61 14.82
N THR A 100 -35.52 32.28 14.78
CA THR A 100 -34.78 32.65 15.99
C THR A 100 -35.51 33.67 16.85
N SER A 101 -36.23 34.65 16.25
CA SER A 101 -37.08 35.58 17.00
C SER A 101 -38.24 34.89 17.73
N LEU A 102 -38.71 33.77 17.19
CA LEU A 102 -39.72 32.88 17.80
C LEU A 102 -39.11 31.89 18.81
N GLY A 103 -37.80 31.97 19.06
CA GLY A 103 -37.07 31.07 19.96
C GLY A 103 -36.96 29.63 19.43
N MET A 104 -37.05 29.44 18.12
CA MET A 104 -36.84 28.15 17.47
C MET A 104 -35.35 27.95 17.16
N LYS A 105 -34.88 26.70 17.23
CA LYS A 105 -33.53 26.31 16.84
C LYS A 105 -33.44 26.07 15.33
N ILE A 106 -32.23 26.13 14.80
CA ILE A 106 -31.96 26.04 13.37
C ILE A 106 -31.17 24.77 13.07
N ALA A 107 -31.61 24.02 12.09
CA ALA A 107 -30.88 22.94 11.45
C ALA A 107 -30.59 23.34 10.00
N ILE A 108 -29.38 23.05 9.50
CA ILE A 108 -28.99 23.43 8.14
C ILE A 108 -28.64 22.17 7.32
N ASN A 109 -29.33 21.97 6.22
CA ASN A 109 -28.95 20.99 5.20
C ASN A 109 -28.32 21.74 4.02
N VAL A 110 -27.14 21.32 3.57
CA VAL A 110 -26.41 21.96 2.46
C VAL A 110 -26.59 21.11 1.19
N ALA A 111 -27.44 21.55 0.27
CA ALA A 111 -27.66 20.86 -0.99
C ALA A 111 -26.67 21.32 -2.06
N VAL A 112 -25.82 20.40 -2.52
CA VAL A 112 -24.81 20.65 -3.55
C VAL A 112 -25.24 20.22 -4.96
N SER A 113 -26.32 19.44 -5.08
CA SER A 113 -26.93 19.03 -6.36
C SER A 113 -27.93 20.07 -6.85
N THR A 114 -27.81 20.59 -8.08
CA THR A 114 -28.61 21.78 -8.49
C THR A 114 -29.06 21.79 -9.95
N GLY A 115 -30.06 22.64 -10.21
CA GLY A 115 -30.87 22.75 -11.43
C GLY A 115 -30.23 23.51 -12.60
N ASP A 116 -30.18 22.93 -13.81
CA ASP A 116 -29.84 23.54 -15.11
C ASP A 116 -31.10 24.01 -15.87
N ASP A 117 -31.00 24.83 -16.92
CA ASP A 117 -32.16 25.30 -17.70
C ASP A 117 -32.44 24.40 -18.92
N ALA A 118 -33.70 23.98 -19.11
CA ALA A 118 -34.12 23.20 -20.29
C ALA A 118 -34.73 24.02 -21.44
N THR A 119 -34.82 25.35 -21.33
CA THR A 119 -35.61 26.16 -22.28
C THR A 119 -34.94 26.47 -23.61
N ASN A 120 -33.68 26.09 -23.83
CA ASN A 120 -33.05 26.16 -25.14
C ASN A 120 -32.67 24.79 -25.67
N SER A 121 -32.68 24.71 -27.00
CA SER A 121 -32.31 23.57 -27.85
C SER A 121 -31.11 22.77 -27.34
N LEU A 122 -30.90 21.58 -27.91
CA LEU A 122 -29.75 20.67 -27.75
C LEU A 122 -28.34 21.31 -27.59
N SER A 123 -28.17 22.62 -27.82
CA SER A 123 -26.98 23.44 -27.55
C SER A 123 -26.64 23.68 -26.07
N ASP A 124 -27.62 23.75 -25.15
CA ASP A 124 -27.35 24.18 -23.75
C ASP A 124 -27.25 23.02 -22.75
N ARG A 125 -27.74 21.83 -23.13
CA ARG A 125 -27.44 20.57 -22.41
C ARG A 125 -25.92 20.34 -22.27
N TYR A 126 -25.14 20.97 -23.15
CA TYR A 126 -23.68 21.00 -23.19
C TYR A 126 -23.14 22.43 -23.45
N GLY A 127 -23.84 23.48 -23.02
CA GLY A 127 -23.44 24.89 -23.23
C GLY A 127 -22.43 25.42 -22.21
N ILE A 128 -21.81 26.58 -22.49
CA ILE A 128 -20.73 27.21 -21.68
C ILE A 128 -21.29 27.89 -20.40
N ASP A 129 -22.58 28.23 -20.38
CA ASP A 129 -23.22 28.92 -19.26
C ASP A 129 -24.25 28.01 -18.57
N THR A 130 -23.77 27.10 -17.73
CA THR A 130 -24.65 26.16 -17.02
C THR A 130 -25.54 26.91 -16.01
N GLY A 131 -26.81 26.50 -15.91
CA GLY A 131 -27.79 27.12 -15.01
C GLY A 131 -27.53 26.85 -13.51
N ASP A 132 -26.56 26.01 -13.17
CA ASP A 132 -26.22 25.55 -11.84
C ASP A 132 -24.92 26.18 -11.30
N GLY A 133 -24.30 27.11 -12.04
CA GLY A 133 -23.10 27.84 -11.62
C GLY A 133 -21.78 27.05 -11.79
N TRP A 134 -21.77 25.98 -12.60
CA TRP A 134 -20.54 25.28 -12.98
C TRP A 134 -19.91 25.87 -14.24
N ALA A 135 -18.58 25.79 -14.37
CA ALA A 135 -18.00 25.70 -15.71
C ALA A 135 -18.35 24.31 -16.27
N LYS A 136 -18.74 24.24 -17.55
CA LYS A 136 -19.19 23.00 -18.19
C LYS A 136 -18.17 21.85 -18.02
N GLU A 137 -16.90 22.17 -18.18
CA GLU A 137 -15.76 21.27 -18.07
C GLU A 137 -15.57 20.68 -16.67
N ASP A 138 -16.02 21.39 -15.63
CA ASP A 138 -15.92 20.92 -14.25
C ASP A 138 -17.08 20.00 -13.88
N ARG A 139 -18.19 20.05 -14.63
CA ARG A 139 -19.45 19.33 -14.36
C ARG A 139 -19.34 17.86 -14.75
N VAL A 140 -18.82 17.04 -13.83
CA VAL A 140 -18.76 15.58 -14.01
C VAL A 140 -20.10 14.95 -13.63
N VAL A 141 -21.01 14.88 -14.59
CA VAL A 141 -22.33 14.25 -14.43
C VAL A 141 -22.17 12.75 -14.10
N VAL A 142 -22.98 12.24 -13.17
CA VAL A 142 -23.05 10.79 -12.91
C VAL A 142 -23.59 10.06 -14.13
N ILE A 143 -23.06 8.86 -14.38
CA ILE A 143 -23.45 8.05 -15.54
C ILE A 143 -24.17 6.79 -15.04
N ASN A 144 -25.29 6.42 -15.65
CA ASN A 144 -25.98 5.16 -15.34
C ASN A 144 -25.25 3.96 -15.99
N TYR A 145 -25.69 2.74 -15.69
CA TYR A 145 -25.05 1.53 -16.23
C TYR A 145 -25.18 1.37 -17.75
N SER A 146 -26.12 2.08 -18.39
CA SER A 146 -26.31 2.15 -19.84
C SER A 146 -25.41 3.19 -20.52
N GLY A 147 -24.60 3.94 -19.75
CA GLY A 147 -23.73 4.99 -20.27
C GLY A 147 -24.40 6.35 -20.45
N GLU A 148 -25.62 6.53 -19.95
CA GLU A 148 -26.40 7.75 -20.07
C GLU A 148 -26.18 8.65 -18.84
N GLY A 149 -26.00 9.95 -19.07
CA GLY A 149 -25.88 10.92 -17.98
C GLY A 149 -27.20 11.14 -17.26
N ALA A 150 -27.18 11.11 -15.93
CA ALA A 150 -28.38 11.33 -15.13
C ALA A 150 -28.68 12.82 -15.01
N VAL A 151 -29.63 13.27 -15.81
CA VAL A 151 -30.15 14.63 -15.78
C VAL A 151 -31.66 14.56 -15.61
N PHE A 152 -32.16 15.06 -14.49
CA PHE A 152 -33.58 15.10 -14.21
C PHE A 152 -34.15 16.41 -14.73
N GLN A 153 -35.25 16.42 -15.49
CA GLN A 153 -35.95 17.65 -15.87
C GLN A 153 -37.29 17.75 -15.14
N LYS A 154 -37.56 18.85 -14.42
CA LYS A 154 -38.91 19.16 -13.92
C LYS A 154 -39.50 20.27 -14.78
N GLN A 155 -40.57 19.96 -15.53
CA GLN A 155 -41.38 20.99 -16.18
C GLN A 155 -42.15 21.79 -15.12
N GLY A 156 -42.12 23.13 -15.23
CA GLY A 156 -42.75 24.01 -14.24
C GLY A 156 -42.00 24.00 -12.90
N GLY A 157 -40.68 24.21 -12.96
CA GLY A 157 -39.75 24.08 -11.85
C GLY A 157 -40.19 24.81 -10.58
N PRO A 158 -39.77 24.30 -9.41
CA PRO A 158 -40.32 24.70 -8.13
C PRO A 158 -40.02 26.16 -7.79
N ILE A 159 -38.99 26.77 -8.41
CA ILE A 159 -38.61 28.13 -8.05
C ILE A 159 -39.54 29.18 -8.58
N ARG A 160 -39.98 29.05 -9.83
CA ARG A 160 -40.96 29.96 -10.41
C ARG A 160 -41.79 29.26 -11.48
N PRO A 161 -43.11 29.49 -11.51
CA PRO A 161 -43.94 29.08 -12.63
C PRO A 161 -43.35 29.57 -13.96
N GLY A 162 -43.06 28.64 -14.88
CA GLY A 162 -42.49 28.93 -16.20
C GLY A 162 -40.96 28.75 -16.34
N LEU A 163 -40.25 28.45 -15.25
CA LEU A 163 -38.81 28.12 -15.29
C LEU A 163 -38.61 26.60 -15.33
N ASN A 164 -38.01 26.05 -16.38
CA ASN A 164 -37.67 24.61 -16.42
C ASN A 164 -36.30 24.39 -15.79
N LEU A 165 -36.26 23.75 -14.62
CA LEU A 165 -35.02 23.41 -13.91
C LEU A 165 -34.68 21.92 -14.09
N GLN A 166 -33.40 21.60 -14.30
CA GLN A 166 -32.89 20.25 -14.47
C GLN A 166 -31.90 19.87 -13.37
N PHE A 167 -32.23 18.97 -12.46
CA PHE A 167 -31.28 18.60 -11.42
C PHE A 167 -30.17 17.71 -11.99
N VAL A 168 -28.92 18.15 -11.78
CA VAL A 168 -27.72 17.43 -12.18
C VAL A 168 -27.05 16.85 -10.95
N MET A 169 -26.82 15.53 -10.97
CA MET A 169 -25.99 14.84 -10.00
C MET A 169 -24.56 14.76 -10.53
N THR A 170 -23.58 14.98 -9.66
CA THR A 170 -22.17 14.90 -10.02
C THR A 170 -21.43 13.79 -9.27
N SER A 171 -20.44 13.19 -9.93
CA SER A 171 -19.65 12.12 -9.34
C SER A 171 -18.95 12.58 -8.06
N LEU A 172 -19.16 11.86 -6.96
CA LEU A 172 -18.55 12.16 -5.66
C LEU A 172 -17.02 11.91 -5.61
N VAL A 173 -16.50 11.21 -6.62
CA VAL A 173 -15.07 10.94 -6.78
C VAL A 173 -14.39 12.03 -7.60
N ALA A 174 -15.13 12.81 -8.38
CA ALA A 174 -14.57 13.93 -9.12
C ALA A 174 -14.02 15.00 -8.18
N GLN A 175 -12.80 15.47 -8.46
CA GLN A 175 -12.14 16.50 -7.65
C GLN A 175 -12.94 17.81 -7.62
N SER A 176 -13.50 18.22 -8.75
CA SER A 176 -14.35 19.41 -8.86
C SER A 176 -15.58 19.34 -7.94
N THR A 177 -16.22 18.17 -7.81
CA THR A 177 -17.32 17.94 -6.86
C THR A 177 -16.86 18.10 -5.42
N ARG A 178 -15.69 17.57 -5.06
CA ARG A 178 -15.13 17.64 -3.70
C ARG A 178 -14.73 19.06 -3.31
N ASP A 179 -14.11 19.79 -4.23
CA ASP A 179 -13.73 21.19 -4.04
C ASP A 179 -14.96 22.07 -3.83
N ARG A 180 -16.03 21.81 -4.57
CA ARG A 180 -17.34 22.44 -4.39
C ARG A 180 -17.95 22.16 -3.03
N ILE A 181 -18.05 20.89 -2.64
CA ILE A 181 -18.58 20.51 -1.31
C ILE A 181 -17.82 21.28 -0.24
N THR A 182 -16.48 21.29 -0.33
CA THR A 182 -15.61 21.97 0.63
C THR A 182 -15.86 23.49 0.67
N SER A 183 -15.82 24.14 -0.49
CA SER A 183 -15.95 25.61 -0.59
C SER A 183 -17.33 26.10 -0.16
N PHE A 184 -18.40 25.42 -0.60
CA PHE A 184 -19.76 25.82 -0.23
C PHE A 184 -20.06 25.58 1.24
N ALA A 185 -19.63 24.43 1.78
CA ALA A 185 -19.78 24.12 3.19
C ALA A 185 -19.12 25.21 4.06
N LYS A 186 -17.90 25.63 3.71
CA LYS A 186 -17.22 26.74 4.38
C LYS A 186 -18.00 28.05 4.24
N LYS A 187 -18.51 28.38 3.05
CA LYS A 187 -19.27 29.61 2.80
C LYS A 187 -20.54 29.68 3.66
N VAL A 188 -21.32 28.59 3.70
CA VAL A 188 -22.54 28.47 4.53
C VAL A 188 -22.19 28.58 6.02
N MET A 189 -21.20 27.81 6.48
CA MET A 189 -20.81 27.81 7.89
C MET A 189 -20.26 29.16 8.33
N GLN A 190 -19.46 29.84 7.51
CA GLN A 190 -18.96 31.19 7.80
C GLN A 190 -20.10 32.20 7.93
N ARG A 191 -21.10 32.15 7.04
CA ARG A 191 -22.25 33.06 7.08
C ARG A 191 -23.07 32.90 8.35
N TYR A 192 -23.37 31.66 8.74
CA TYR A 192 -24.27 31.35 9.85
C TYR A 192 -23.55 30.94 11.14
N LYS A 193 -22.24 31.22 11.24
CA LYS A 193 -21.45 30.95 12.45
C LYS A 193 -22.06 31.58 13.70
N TYR A 194 -22.71 32.74 13.57
CA TYR A 194 -23.36 33.41 14.69
C TYR A 194 -24.45 32.55 15.36
N LEU A 195 -25.10 31.64 14.63
CA LEU A 195 -26.06 30.68 15.21
C LEU A 195 -25.38 29.68 16.13
N LEU A 196 -24.12 29.32 15.85
CA LEU A 196 -23.35 28.47 16.76
C LEU A 196 -22.95 29.25 18.02
N ASP A 197 -22.61 30.54 17.86
CA ASP A 197 -22.23 31.43 18.96
C ASP A 197 -23.41 31.77 19.88
N SER A 198 -24.63 31.84 19.34
CA SER A 198 -25.87 32.05 20.09
C SER A 198 -26.52 30.75 20.59
N ASP A 199 -25.88 29.59 20.38
CA ASP A 199 -26.42 28.25 20.71
C ASP A 199 -27.69 27.86 19.93
N ASP A 200 -28.00 28.52 18.81
CA ASP A 200 -29.19 28.27 18.01
C ASP A 200 -29.02 27.25 16.88
N LEU A 201 -27.79 26.91 16.48
CA LEU A 201 -27.52 25.88 15.48
C LEU A 201 -27.51 24.47 16.11
N LEU A 202 -28.45 23.60 15.69
CA LEU A 202 -28.54 22.20 16.10
C LEU A 202 -27.48 21.33 15.41
N TYR A 203 -27.47 21.36 14.08
CA TYR A 203 -26.57 20.59 13.25
C TYR A 203 -26.42 21.22 11.86
N ILE A 204 -25.39 20.75 11.15
CA ILE A 204 -25.23 20.95 9.70
C ILE A 204 -24.98 19.60 9.00
N ASN A 205 -25.55 19.39 7.82
CA ASN A 205 -25.24 18.23 6.97
C ASN A 205 -25.13 18.63 5.50
N VAL A 206 -24.83 17.65 4.65
CA VAL A 206 -24.76 17.80 3.21
C VAL A 206 -25.69 16.82 2.51
N ILE A 207 -26.32 17.31 1.44
CA ILE A 207 -27.17 16.54 0.54
C ILE A 207 -26.49 16.49 -0.81
N PHE A 208 -26.06 15.30 -1.19
CA PHE A 208 -25.35 15.05 -2.46
C PHE A 208 -26.28 14.76 -3.63
N SER A 209 -27.48 14.28 -3.33
CA SER A 209 -28.48 13.92 -4.30
C SER A 209 -29.87 14.17 -3.76
N ARG A 210 -30.79 14.42 -4.69
CA ARG A 210 -32.23 14.53 -4.44
C ARG A 210 -32.81 13.28 -3.78
N ALA A 211 -32.32 12.10 -4.17
CA ALA A 211 -32.70 10.83 -3.56
C ALA A 211 -32.22 10.71 -2.10
N GLY A 212 -31.19 11.47 -1.72
CA GLY A 212 -30.68 11.57 -0.36
C GLY A 212 -31.57 12.38 0.58
N GLU A 213 -32.55 13.16 0.09
CA GLU A 213 -33.60 13.82 0.90
C GLU A 213 -34.96 13.07 0.84
N GLY A 214 -34.98 11.81 0.39
CA GLY A 214 -36.18 10.96 0.47
C GLY A 214 -37.38 11.34 -0.41
N GLU A 215 -37.33 12.42 -1.19
CA GLU A 215 -38.54 13.05 -1.77
C GLU A 215 -38.65 13.07 -3.30
N PHE A 216 -38.16 12.06 -3.99
CA PHE A 216 -38.56 11.90 -5.39
C PHE A 216 -38.96 10.46 -5.61
N ASP A 217 -40.26 10.26 -5.43
CA ASP A 217 -40.99 9.14 -5.97
C ASP A 217 -40.53 8.89 -7.40
N MET A 218 -39.78 7.82 -7.60
CA MET A 218 -39.35 7.35 -8.92
C MET A 218 -40.49 6.59 -9.62
N GLY A 219 -41.75 6.77 -9.18
CA GLY A 219 -42.89 5.99 -9.63
C GLY A 219 -44.32 6.51 -9.37
N SER A 220 -44.60 7.78 -9.00
CA SER A 220 -45.97 8.31 -9.03
C SER A 220 -46.26 9.22 -10.22
N SER A 221 -47.42 8.92 -10.81
CA SER A 221 -48.12 9.57 -11.90
C SER A 221 -48.47 11.06 -11.70
N LYS A 222 -47.81 11.78 -10.79
CA LYS A 222 -48.14 13.17 -10.46
C LYS A 222 -47.30 14.22 -11.18
N TYR A 223 -46.23 13.83 -11.87
CA TYR A 223 -45.45 14.74 -12.73
C TYR A 223 -45.24 14.08 -14.10
N HIS A 224 -45.74 14.72 -15.16
CA HIS A 224 -45.64 14.22 -16.53
C HIS A 224 -44.17 14.23 -16.99
N TYR A 225 -43.63 13.06 -17.36
CA TYR A 225 -42.29 12.93 -17.94
C TYR A 225 -42.39 12.42 -19.38
N ASP A 226 -41.85 13.19 -20.33
CA ASP A 226 -41.83 12.82 -21.76
C ASP A 226 -40.71 11.82 -22.09
N GLN A 227 -39.75 11.56 -21.19
CA GLN A 227 -38.81 10.44 -21.24
C GLN A 227 -38.44 10.02 -19.81
N MET A 228 -38.86 8.82 -19.36
CA MET A 228 -38.40 8.23 -18.09
C MET A 228 -36.91 7.92 -18.21
N LEU A 229 -36.04 8.76 -17.66
CA LEU A 229 -34.69 8.34 -17.30
C LEU A 229 -34.79 7.62 -15.96
N ASP A 230 -34.39 6.35 -15.96
CA ASP A 230 -34.37 5.51 -14.76
C ASP A 230 -33.29 6.02 -13.80
N MET A 231 -33.69 6.83 -12.81
CA MET A 231 -32.78 7.40 -11.82
C MET A 231 -32.25 6.36 -10.83
N SER A 232 -32.91 5.21 -10.66
CA SER A 232 -32.38 4.08 -9.88
C SER A 232 -31.02 3.64 -10.43
N ALA A 233 -30.89 3.67 -11.75
CA ALA A 233 -29.69 3.31 -12.48
C ALA A 233 -28.51 4.28 -12.27
N ALA A 234 -28.78 5.53 -11.87
CA ALA A 234 -27.79 6.59 -11.74
C ALA A 234 -27.15 6.69 -10.35
N LEU A 235 -27.82 6.17 -9.30
CA LEU A 235 -27.32 6.22 -7.92
C LEU A 235 -26.00 5.48 -7.73
N SER A 236 -25.75 4.48 -8.59
CA SER A 236 -24.49 3.72 -8.57
C SER A 236 -23.28 4.49 -9.12
N ASP A 237 -23.50 5.47 -10.00
CA ASP A 237 -22.47 6.24 -10.72
C ASP A 237 -21.41 5.38 -11.43
N TYR A 238 -21.51 5.25 -12.75
CA TYR A 238 -20.55 4.59 -13.62
C TYR A 238 -19.69 5.59 -14.41
N SER A 239 -19.60 6.84 -13.95
CA SER A 239 -18.80 7.87 -14.60
C SER A 239 -17.31 7.53 -14.59
N THR A 240 -16.55 8.12 -15.52
CA THR A 240 -15.11 7.88 -15.65
C THR A 240 -14.34 8.07 -14.34
N PRO A 241 -14.56 9.14 -13.53
CA PRO A 241 -13.87 9.29 -12.25
C PRO A 241 -14.23 8.19 -11.24
N MET A 242 -15.50 7.79 -11.16
CA MET A 242 -15.92 6.70 -10.27
C MET A 242 -15.27 5.37 -10.67
N VAL A 243 -15.32 5.00 -11.95
CA VAL A 243 -14.72 3.76 -12.48
C VAL A 243 -13.20 3.77 -12.31
N ASN A 244 -12.52 4.88 -12.58
CA ASN A 244 -11.08 4.97 -12.38
C ASN A 244 -10.70 4.90 -10.91
N GLY A 245 -11.45 5.58 -10.03
CA GLY A 245 -11.26 5.47 -8.59
C GLY A 245 -11.50 4.03 -8.09
N TYR A 246 -12.48 3.32 -8.64
CA TYR A 246 -12.74 1.92 -8.33
C TYR A 246 -11.57 1.02 -8.75
N ARG A 247 -11.05 1.20 -9.96
CA ARG A 247 -9.87 0.46 -10.44
C ARG A 247 -8.65 0.71 -9.55
N ASN A 248 -8.42 1.96 -9.15
CA ASN A 248 -7.35 2.32 -8.23
C ASN A 248 -7.57 1.70 -6.85
N TRP A 249 -8.81 1.67 -6.37
CA TRP A 249 -9.16 1.01 -5.11
C TRP A 249 -8.97 -0.51 -5.19
N LEU A 250 -9.32 -1.16 -6.31
CA LEU A 250 -9.11 -2.59 -6.53
C LEU A 250 -7.64 -2.96 -6.67
N GLN A 251 -6.87 -2.15 -7.39
CA GLN A 251 -5.42 -2.27 -7.41
C GLN A 251 -4.87 -2.13 -5.99
N GLY A 252 -5.42 -1.14 -5.27
CA GLY A 252 -5.23 -0.92 -3.85
C GLY A 252 -5.85 -1.96 -2.93
N LYS A 253 -6.58 -2.98 -3.38
CA LYS A 253 -7.15 -4.04 -2.54
C LYS A 253 -6.48 -5.38 -2.80
N TYR A 254 -6.21 -5.67 -4.06
CA TYR A 254 -5.70 -6.95 -4.52
C TYR A 254 -4.21 -6.94 -4.85
N GLY A 255 -3.63 -5.77 -5.18
CA GLY A 255 -2.23 -5.60 -5.60
C GLY A 255 -1.86 -6.24 -6.95
N ASN A 256 -2.40 -7.42 -7.26
CA ASN A 256 -2.12 -8.22 -8.44
C ASN A 256 -3.42 -8.64 -9.15
N ILE A 257 -3.48 -8.44 -10.47
CA ILE A 257 -4.68 -8.74 -11.25
C ILE A 257 -5.02 -10.23 -11.28
N MET A 258 -4.03 -11.13 -11.25
CA MET A 258 -4.27 -12.58 -11.16
C MET A 258 -4.90 -12.95 -9.83
N TYR A 259 -4.60 -12.21 -8.76
CA TYR A 259 -5.25 -12.45 -7.47
C TYR A 259 -6.70 -12.02 -7.50
N LEU A 260 -7.01 -10.82 -8.00
CA LEU A 260 -8.38 -10.37 -8.24
C LEU A 260 -9.14 -11.40 -9.09
N ASN A 261 -8.58 -11.82 -10.22
CA ASN A 261 -9.18 -12.82 -11.11
C ASN A 261 -9.47 -14.14 -10.39
N SER A 262 -8.55 -14.59 -9.52
CA SER A 262 -8.76 -15.80 -8.71
C SER A 262 -9.87 -15.63 -7.66
N GLN A 263 -10.04 -14.43 -7.08
CA GLN A 263 -11.07 -14.16 -6.08
C GLN A 263 -12.45 -13.95 -6.72
N TRP A 264 -12.48 -13.29 -7.87
CA TRP A 264 -13.73 -13.00 -8.60
C TRP A 264 -14.16 -14.12 -9.55
N GLY A 265 -13.29 -15.10 -9.83
CA GLY A 265 -13.54 -16.07 -10.89
C GLY A 265 -13.56 -15.41 -12.28
N SER A 266 -12.78 -14.35 -12.47
CA SER A 266 -12.74 -13.54 -13.69
C SER A 266 -11.40 -13.71 -14.45
N ASN A 267 -11.23 -13.03 -15.58
CA ASN A 267 -10.01 -13.10 -16.39
C ASN A 267 -9.64 -11.74 -17.00
N TYR A 268 -9.61 -10.69 -16.18
CA TYR A 268 -9.20 -9.36 -16.62
C TYR A 268 -7.69 -9.33 -16.91
N PRO A 269 -7.25 -8.76 -18.05
CA PRO A 269 -5.82 -8.65 -18.37
C PRO A 269 -5.06 -7.62 -17.52
N SER A 270 -5.75 -6.62 -16.96
CA SER A 270 -5.16 -5.61 -16.06
C SER A 270 -6.24 -4.93 -15.21
N PHE A 271 -5.86 -4.23 -14.14
CA PHE A 271 -6.82 -3.41 -13.36
C PHE A 271 -7.50 -2.34 -14.23
N GLY A 272 -6.80 -1.80 -15.24
CA GLY A 272 -7.36 -0.83 -16.18
C GLY A 272 -8.52 -1.36 -17.03
N SER A 273 -8.63 -2.68 -17.18
CA SER A 273 -9.74 -3.35 -17.89
C SER A 273 -10.91 -3.74 -17.00
N VAL A 274 -10.76 -3.65 -15.67
CA VAL A 274 -11.84 -4.00 -14.74
C VAL A 274 -12.97 -2.98 -14.86
N PHE A 275 -14.20 -3.44 -14.76
CA PHE A 275 -15.39 -2.60 -14.77
C PHE A 275 -16.26 -2.96 -13.57
N PRO A 276 -16.92 -1.99 -12.89
CA PRO A 276 -17.85 -2.29 -11.82
C PRO A 276 -18.96 -3.22 -12.27
N LYS A 277 -19.48 -4.04 -11.34
CA LYS A 277 -20.59 -4.95 -11.65
C LYS A 277 -21.82 -4.13 -12.08
N LEU A 278 -22.40 -4.52 -13.22
CA LEU A 278 -23.65 -3.95 -13.71
C LEU A 278 -24.83 -4.54 -12.91
N PRO A 279 -25.90 -3.77 -12.64
CA PRO A 279 -27.04 -4.27 -11.92
C PRO A 279 -27.80 -5.30 -12.79
N SER A 280 -27.93 -6.52 -12.28
CA SER A 280 -28.75 -7.59 -12.88
C SER A 280 -29.42 -8.41 -11.75
N GLY A 281 -30.51 -7.89 -11.19
CA GLY A 281 -31.06 -8.40 -9.92
C GLY A 281 -30.31 -7.80 -8.73
N SER A 282 -30.03 -8.58 -7.68
CA SER A 282 -29.28 -8.09 -6.51
C SER A 282 -27.83 -7.72 -6.91
N THR A 283 -27.59 -6.42 -6.98
CA THR A 283 -26.39 -5.79 -7.56
C THR A 283 -25.09 -6.14 -6.82
N TYR A 284 -25.17 -6.54 -5.55
CA TYR A 284 -24.01 -6.78 -4.68
C TYR A 284 -23.80 -8.24 -4.36
N THR A 285 -24.17 -9.13 -5.28
CA THR A 285 -23.89 -10.56 -5.14
C THR A 285 -22.50 -10.89 -5.68
N GLY A 286 -21.83 -11.89 -5.11
CA GLY A 286 -20.49 -12.33 -5.55
C GLY A 286 -19.35 -11.38 -5.13
N ALA A 287 -18.10 -11.84 -5.31
CA ALA A 287 -16.93 -11.07 -4.87
C ALA A 287 -16.79 -9.71 -5.59
N ASP A 288 -17.15 -9.66 -6.87
CA ASP A 288 -17.14 -8.46 -7.70
C ASP A 288 -18.23 -7.44 -7.32
N GLY A 289 -19.43 -7.93 -6.99
CA GLY A 289 -20.53 -7.10 -6.48
C GLY A 289 -20.26 -6.58 -5.08
N ASN A 290 -19.73 -7.43 -4.19
CA ASN A 290 -19.31 -7.03 -2.84
C ASN A 290 -18.27 -5.91 -2.88
N ASP A 291 -17.27 -6.03 -3.74
CA ASP A 291 -16.25 -5.00 -3.91
C ASP A 291 -16.80 -3.67 -4.40
N TRP A 292 -17.76 -3.74 -5.32
CA TRP A 292 -18.45 -2.54 -5.78
C TRP A 292 -19.22 -1.86 -4.65
N PHE A 293 -19.95 -2.63 -3.84
CA PHE A 293 -20.62 -2.12 -2.64
C PHE A 293 -19.65 -1.45 -1.65
N LEU A 294 -18.52 -2.11 -1.37
CA LEU A 294 -17.49 -1.62 -0.45
C LEU A 294 -16.89 -0.30 -0.93
N TYR A 295 -16.56 -0.22 -2.21
CA TYR A 295 -15.99 0.99 -2.76
C TYR A 295 -16.99 2.15 -2.70
N ARG A 296 -18.27 1.93 -3.04
CA ARG A 296 -19.31 2.96 -2.92
C ARG A 296 -19.52 3.41 -1.47
N THR A 297 -19.52 2.47 -0.53
CA THR A 297 -19.56 2.75 0.92
C THR A 297 -18.39 3.67 1.33
N ALA A 298 -17.18 3.36 0.86
CA ALA A 298 -15.99 4.17 1.14
C ALA A 298 -16.09 5.58 0.52
N VAL A 299 -16.66 5.71 -0.69
CA VAL A 299 -16.89 7.02 -1.31
C VAL A 299 -17.87 7.86 -0.49
N LEU A 300 -19.02 7.30 -0.07
CA LEU A 300 -20.00 8.02 0.75
C LEU A 300 -19.40 8.48 2.09
N LYS A 301 -18.65 7.60 2.76
CA LYS A 301 -17.93 7.93 4.01
C LYS A 301 -16.94 9.06 3.79
N GLU A 302 -16.13 8.98 2.75
CA GLU A 302 -15.12 10.00 2.43
C GLU A 302 -15.77 11.35 2.12
N THR A 303 -16.84 11.36 1.34
CA THR A 303 -17.57 12.58 1.00
C THR A 303 -18.17 13.25 2.24
N ASN A 304 -18.75 12.47 3.16
CA ASN A 304 -19.20 12.95 4.46
C ASN A 304 -18.04 13.55 5.29
N ASN A 305 -16.89 12.89 5.29
CA ASN A 305 -15.69 13.34 6.02
C ASN A 305 -15.11 14.63 5.42
N ILE A 306 -15.10 14.78 4.10
CA ILE A 306 -14.71 16.02 3.41
C ILE A 306 -15.60 17.18 3.88
N PHE A 307 -16.92 17.00 3.86
CA PHE A 307 -17.86 18.02 4.32
C PHE A 307 -17.65 18.37 5.80
N ARG A 308 -17.59 17.35 6.67
CA ARG A 308 -17.35 17.54 8.11
C ARG A 308 -16.07 18.32 8.37
N ASN A 309 -14.97 17.94 7.72
CA ASN A 309 -13.70 18.61 7.89
C ASN A 309 -13.77 20.07 7.43
N ALA A 310 -14.45 20.34 6.31
CA ALA A 310 -14.64 21.69 5.79
C ALA A 310 -15.39 22.60 6.77
N VAL A 311 -16.49 22.13 7.37
CA VAL A 311 -17.25 22.94 8.34
C VAL A 311 -16.52 23.07 9.69
N ARG A 312 -15.83 22.01 10.15
CA ARG A 312 -15.06 22.04 11.41
C ARG A 312 -13.78 22.86 11.32
N GLU A 313 -13.24 23.08 10.12
CA GLU A 313 -12.16 24.05 9.91
C GLU A 313 -12.64 25.49 10.17
N VAL A 314 -13.92 25.79 9.90
CA VAL A 314 -14.52 27.09 10.26
C VAL A 314 -14.77 27.18 11.76
N ASP A 315 -15.40 26.15 12.36
CA ASP A 315 -15.55 26.05 13.82
C ASP A 315 -15.72 24.59 14.25
N SER A 316 -14.77 24.08 15.04
CA SER A 316 -14.73 22.69 15.48
C SER A 316 -15.90 22.25 16.38
N ARG A 317 -16.68 23.19 16.94
CA ARG A 317 -17.82 22.89 17.84
C ARG A 317 -19.08 22.46 17.10
N VAL A 318 -19.12 22.57 15.77
CA VAL A 318 -20.32 22.27 14.99
C VAL A 318 -20.64 20.77 15.02
N THR A 319 -21.92 20.47 15.30
CA THR A 319 -22.49 19.13 15.15
C THR A 319 -22.70 18.85 13.67
N VAL A 320 -22.08 17.79 13.16
CA VAL A 320 -22.21 17.35 11.76
C VAL A 320 -22.86 15.98 11.72
N ILE A 321 -23.98 15.87 11.00
CA ILE A 321 -24.71 14.61 10.84
C ILE A 321 -24.67 14.14 9.40
N THR A 322 -25.00 12.87 9.16
CA THR A 322 -25.23 12.35 7.80
C THR A 322 -26.70 12.41 7.42
N HIS A 323 -26.95 12.61 6.13
CA HIS A 323 -28.26 12.43 5.53
C HIS A 323 -28.15 11.70 4.19
N HIS A 324 -28.78 10.53 4.06
CA HIS A 324 -28.79 9.75 2.82
C HIS A 324 -30.14 9.07 2.53
N GLY A 325 -31.27 9.69 2.88
CA GLY A 325 -32.60 9.06 2.80
C GLY A 325 -32.77 8.01 3.89
N SER A 326 -33.08 6.76 3.54
CA SER A 326 -33.17 5.65 4.51
C SER A 326 -31.86 4.84 4.59
N VAL A 327 -31.81 3.89 5.53
CA VAL A 327 -30.65 3.01 5.79
C VAL A 327 -31.00 1.52 5.79
N PHE A 328 -32.25 1.17 5.52
CA PHE A 328 -32.75 -0.20 5.58
C PHE A 328 -33.67 -0.57 4.43
N ASP A 329 -34.31 0.40 3.77
CA ASP A 329 -35.33 0.15 2.75
C ASP A 329 -34.74 -0.42 1.44
N LYS A 330 -35.59 -0.77 0.48
CA LYS A 330 -35.14 -1.28 -0.82
C LYS A 330 -34.23 -0.30 -1.57
N LEU A 331 -34.58 0.98 -1.52
CA LEU A 331 -33.81 2.05 -2.14
C LEU A 331 -32.45 2.25 -1.46
N SER A 332 -32.26 1.83 -0.21
CA SER A 332 -30.98 1.91 0.49
C SER A 332 -29.91 1.04 -0.16
N SER A 333 -30.30 -0.05 -0.83
CA SER A 333 -29.39 -0.86 -1.65
C SER A 333 -28.83 -0.03 -2.81
N GLU A 334 -29.70 0.69 -3.52
CA GLU A 334 -29.30 1.55 -4.64
C GLU A 334 -28.51 2.78 -4.16
N ARG A 335 -28.97 3.44 -3.09
CA ARG A 335 -28.27 4.57 -2.45
C ARG A 335 -26.92 4.18 -1.87
N GLY A 336 -26.69 2.89 -1.59
CA GLY A 336 -25.46 2.39 -0.97
C GLY A 336 -25.41 2.65 0.54
N THR A 337 -26.57 2.84 1.18
CA THR A 337 -26.69 3.31 2.57
C THR A 337 -26.92 2.19 3.58
N LEU A 338 -27.02 0.93 3.13
CA LEU A 338 -27.17 -0.25 4.00
C LEU A 338 -26.00 -0.41 4.99
N ALA A 339 -24.79 0.04 4.62
CA ALA A 339 -23.63 0.11 5.51
C ALA A 339 -23.59 1.41 6.35
N PHE A 340 -24.75 1.92 6.79
CA PHE A 340 -24.88 3.19 7.49
C PHE A 340 -23.98 3.32 8.73
N LYS A 341 -23.72 2.20 9.42
CA LYS A 341 -22.81 2.15 10.57
C LYS A 341 -21.40 2.62 10.20
N GLU A 342 -20.89 2.17 9.06
CA GLU A 342 -19.57 2.54 8.56
C GLU A 342 -19.56 3.97 8.00
N ILE A 343 -20.59 4.33 7.23
CA ILE A 343 -20.75 5.66 6.60
C ILE A 343 -20.89 6.77 7.65
N GLY A 344 -21.57 6.49 8.76
CA GLY A 344 -21.86 7.42 9.85
C GLY A 344 -20.89 7.38 11.02
N ALA A 345 -19.89 6.49 11.00
CA ALA A 345 -19.03 6.20 12.15
C ALA A 345 -18.36 7.45 12.74
N ASP A 346 -17.94 8.38 11.88
CA ASP A 346 -17.16 9.56 12.25
C ASP A 346 -18.01 10.85 12.37
N LEU A 347 -19.34 10.71 12.44
CA LEU A 347 -20.30 11.82 12.48
C LEU A 347 -21.08 11.85 13.80
N ASP A 348 -21.67 12.99 14.12
CA ASP A 348 -22.33 13.23 15.40
C ASP A 348 -23.78 12.76 15.44
N GLY A 349 -24.34 12.39 14.29
CA GLY A 349 -25.74 12.04 14.13
C GLY A 349 -26.08 11.53 12.75
N ILE A 350 -27.34 11.12 12.62
CA ILE A 350 -27.92 10.61 11.38
C ILE A 350 -29.36 11.07 11.27
N LYS A 351 -29.68 11.64 10.11
CA LYS A 351 -31.04 11.90 9.66
C LYS A 351 -31.43 10.80 8.68
N ILE A 352 -32.62 10.25 8.89
CA ILE A 352 -33.28 9.37 7.92
C ILE A 352 -34.62 9.95 7.50
N ASN A 353 -35.04 9.55 6.30
CA ASN A 353 -36.36 9.85 5.75
C ASN A 353 -37.12 8.53 5.64
N ASP A 354 -38.07 8.35 6.54
CA ASP A 354 -38.97 7.21 6.52
C ASP A 354 -40.31 7.66 5.95
N ASP A 355 -40.70 7.06 4.83
CA ASP A 355 -42.08 7.13 4.42
C ASP A 355 -43.01 6.62 5.54
N ILE A 356 -44.18 7.22 5.64
CA ILE A 356 -45.26 6.90 6.59
C ILE A 356 -45.65 5.42 6.59
N HIS A 357 -45.42 4.69 5.51
CA HIS A 357 -45.74 3.27 5.40
C HIS A 357 -44.71 2.36 6.09
N TYR A 358 -43.50 2.86 6.36
CA TYR A 358 -42.45 2.10 7.03
C TYR A 358 -42.63 2.06 8.55
N ASP A 359 -42.01 1.08 9.22
CA ASP A 359 -42.05 0.98 10.68
C ASP A 359 -40.96 1.85 11.32
N HIS A 360 -41.29 3.10 11.70
CA HIS A 360 -40.36 4.06 12.30
C HIS A 360 -39.69 3.53 13.58
N ARG A 361 -40.35 2.62 14.30
CA ARG A 361 -39.80 2.01 15.52
C ARG A 361 -38.57 1.16 15.20
N PHE A 362 -38.64 0.40 14.12
CA PHE A 362 -37.51 -0.39 13.61
C PHE A 362 -36.35 0.51 13.21
N ALA A 363 -36.64 1.55 12.44
CA ALA A 363 -35.64 2.48 11.97
C ALA A 363 -34.84 3.11 13.12
N LEU A 364 -35.52 3.62 14.15
CA LEU A 364 -34.86 4.23 15.30
C LEU A 364 -34.13 3.22 16.18
N ASP A 365 -34.69 2.03 16.42
CA ASP A 365 -33.98 0.97 17.17
C ASP A 365 -32.73 0.52 16.41
N LEU A 366 -32.80 0.42 15.08
CA LEU A 366 -31.67 0.05 14.22
C LEU A 366 -30.54 1.07 14.32
N LEU A 367 -30.85 2.36 14.18
CA LEU A 367 -29.86 3.43 14.28
C LEU A 367 -29.23 3.48 15.68
N ARG A 368 -30.05 3.50 16.73
CA ARG A 368 -29.60 3.62 18.12
C ARG A 368 -28.75 2.43 18.57
N SER A 369 -29.08 1.22 18.11
CA SER A 369 -28.33 0.01 18.45
C SER A 369 -26.93 0.00 17.84
N ASN A 370 -26.77 0.58 16.65
CA ASN A 370 -25.53 0.47 15.88
C ASN A 370 -24.64 1.72 15.93
N LEU A 371 -25.22 2.87 16.23
CA LEU A 371 -24.54 4.15 16.40
C LEU A 371 -25.01 4.77 17.73
N PRO A 372 -24.65 4.22 18.90
CA PRO A 372 -25.14 4.70 20.19
C PRO A 372 -24.68 6.13 20.48
N ASP A 373 -25.45 6.85 21.30
CA ASP A 373 -25.16 8.21 21.79
C ASP A 373 -24.96 9.25 20.66
N ARG A 374 -25.73 9.10 19.58
CA ARG A 374 -25.74 10.03 18.43
C ARG A 374 -27.04 10.83 18.37
N PHE A 375 -27.05 11.89 17.56
CA PHE A 375 -28.26 12.66 17.28
C PHE A 375 -29.10 11.97 16.18
N TYR A 376 -30.25 11.40 16.54
CA TYR A 376 -31.14 10.69 15.62
C TYR A 376 -32.31 11.56 15.20
N ILE A 377 -32.55 11.61 13.89
CA ILE A 377 -33.62 12.40 13.28
C ILE A 377 -34.41 11.50 12.34
N ASN A 378 -35.74 11.59 12.42
CA ASN A 378 -36.62 11.01 11.42
C ASN A 378 -37.47 12.09 10.77
N GLU A 379 -37.68 11.97 9.47
CA GLU A 379 -38.46 12.88 8.66
C GLU A 379 -39.46 12.10 7.81
N ALA A 380 -40.68 12.62 7.68
CA ALA A 380 -41.64 12.13 6.71
C ALA A 380 -42.46 13.28 6.10
N ALA A 381 -42.95 13.04 4.89
CA ALA A 381 -43.90 13.91 4.23
C ALA A 381 -45.29 13.79 4.88
N TYR A 382 -45.91 14.93 5.17
CA TYR A 382 -47.32 14.96 5.47
C TYR A 382 -48.15 14.80 4.19
N TYR A 383 -49.20 13.98 4.27
CA TYR A 383 -50.13 13.77 3.15
C TYR A 383 -51.56 14.25 3.48
N SER A 384 -52.25 13.61 4.44
CA SER A 384 -53.58 14.05 4.88
C SER A 384 -54.03 13.45 6.22
N GLY A 385 -55.00 14.06 6.91
CA GLY A 385 -55.49 13.52 8.19
C GLY A 385 -54.48 13.67 9.35
N THR A 386 -54.68 12.95 10.46
CA THR A 386 -53.84 13.10 11.66
C THR A 386 -52.87 11.93 11.88
N GLN A 387 -53.22 10.75 11.37
CA GLN A 387 -52.50 9.50 11.61
C GLN A 387 -51.02 9.60 11.24
N PHE A 388 -50.68 10.24 10.13
CA PHE A 388 -49.29 10.37 9.67
C PHE A 388 -48.41 11.13 10.65
N ALA A 389 -48.87 12.29 11.12
CA ALA A 389 -48.14 13.07 12.10
C ALA A 389 -48.05 12.35 13.45
N GLU A 390 -49.12 11.65 13.86
CA GLU A 390 -49.17 10.90 15.12
C GLU A 390 -48.22 9.70 15.12
N GLU A 391 -48.24 8.86 14.08
CA GLU A 391 -47.41 7.65 13.99
C GLU A 391 -45.93 8.00 13.93
N LEU A 392 -45.51 8.86 12.99
CA LEU A 392 -44.13 9.32 12.87
C LEU A 392 -43.61 9.85 14.21
N THR A 393 -44.38 10.74 14.84
CA THR A 393 -43.94 11.44 16.04
C THR A 393 -43.92 10.51 17.26
N GLU A 394 -45.00 9.78 17.52
CA GLU A 394 -45.09 8.88 18.68
C GLU A 394 -44.07 7.76 18.62
N GLU A 395 -43.91 7.13 17.46
CA GLU A 395 -43.02 5.99 17.28
C GLU A 395 -41.57 6.41 17.37
N SER A 396 -41.16 7.43 16.61
CA SER A 396 -39.79 7.94 16.63
C SER A 396 -39.38 8.39 18.04
N TYR A 397 -40.25 9.12 18.73
CA TYR A 397 -39.93 9.61 20.07
C TYR A 397 -39.93 8.55 21.16
N LYS A 398 -40.79 7.52 21.09
CA LYS A 398 -40.72 6.36 22.00
C LYS A 398 -39.43 5.56 21.81
N HIS A 399 -38.88 5.55 20.60
CA HIS A 399 -37.67 4.82 20.24
C HIS A 399 -36.38 5.66 20.28
N GLY A 400 -36.47 6.89 20.79
CA GLY A 400 -35.30 7.66 21.22
C GLY A 400 -34.84 8.73 20.23
N ALA A 401 -35.64 9.10 19.23
CA ALA A 401 -35.33 10.20 18.33
C ALA A 401 -35.11 11.51 19.12
N ASN A 402 -34.07 12.26 18.73
CA ASN A 402 -33.82 13.61 19.23
C ASN A 402 -34.73 14.60 18.52
N MET A 403 -34.99 14.39 17.22
CA MET A 403 -35.77 15.29 16.40
C MET A 403 -36.71 14.55 15.46
N VAL A 404 -37.93 15.08 15.30
CA VAL A 404 -38.88 14.69 14.27
C VAL A 404 -39.12 15.89 13.38
N THR A 405 -38.99 15.68 12.07
CA THR A 405 -39.20 16.72 11.06
C THR A 405 -40.41 16.37 10.20
N ILE A 406 -41.28 17.35 9.94
CA ILE A 406 -42.38 17.20 8.99
C ILE A 406 -42.06 18.00 7.73
N PHE A 407 -42.11 17.31 6.60
CA PHE A 407 -42.18 17.92 5.28
C PHE A 407 -43.64 18.12 4.85
N HIS A 408 -43.92 19.07 3.95
CA HIS A 408 -45.28 19.53 3.62
C HIS A 408 -46.09 20.00 4.84
N MET A 409 -45.44 20.80 5.69
CA MET A 409 -46.08 21.36 6.89
C MET A 409 -47.19 22.35 6.54
N ASP A 410 -47.11 23.04 5.40
CA ASP A 410 -48.16 23.90 4.84
C ASP A 410 -49.49 23.14 4.67
N ASP A 411 -49.45 21.95 4.08
CA ASP A 411 -50.62 21.07 3.92
C ASP A 411 -51.17 20.61 5.29
N ALA A 412 -50.29 20.34 6.25
CA ALA A 412 -50.68 19.98 7.62
C ALA A 412 -51.35 21.17 8.32
N LEU A 413 -50.79 22.38 8.16
CA LEU A 413 -51.30 23.61 8.76
C LEU A 413 -52.63 24.03 8.13
N ALA A 414 -52.94 23.65 6.89
CA ALA A 414 -54.25 23.90 6.28
C ALA A 414 -55.39 23.12 6.95
N SER A 415 -55.08 21.98 7.60
CA SER A 415 -56.06 21.10 8.24
C SER A 415 -56.25 21.42 9.73
N PRO A 416 -57.46 21.81 10.19
CA PRO A 416 -57.71 22.08 11.61
C PRO A 416 -57.40 20.89 12.53
N SER A 417 -57.78 19.68 12.13
CA SER A 417 -57.54 18.47 12.93
C SER A 417 -56.06 18.12 13.00
N ALA A 418 -55.30 18.29 11.92
CA ALA A 418 -53.86 18.06 11.92
C ALA A 418 -53.13 19.08 12.81
N ARG A 419 -53.53 20.36 12.78
CA ARG A 419 -53.00 21.38 13.71
C ARG A 419 -53.23 21.01 15.17
N ASP A 420 -54.43 20.55 15.51
CA ASP A 420 -54.76 20.16 16.89
C ASP A 420 -53.99 18.90 17.31
N ALA A 421 -53.84 17.92 16.41
CA ALA A 421 -53.01 16.74 16.65
C ALA A 421 -51.53 17.11 16.88
N MET A 422 -50.95 17.97 16.04
CA MET A 422 -49.57 18.44 16.20
C MET A 422 -49.36 19.20 17.52
N LYS A 423 -50.32 20.05 17.94
CA LYS A 423 -50.28 20.69 19.25
C LYS A 423 -50.25 19.67 20.39
N ALA A 424 -51.12 18.66 20.33
CA ALA A 424 -51.15 17.60 21.33
C ALA A 424 -49.83 16.80 21.36
N LEU A 425 -49.23 16.52 20.20
CA LEU A 425 -47.95 15.83 20.08
C LEU A 425 -46.80 16.67 20.64
N THR A 426 -46.71 17.95 20.30
CA THR A 426 -45.64 18.84 20.80
C THR A 426 -45.79 19.12 22.29
N ASP A 427 -47.01 19.26 22.81
CA ASP A 427 -47.28 19.34 24.26
C ASP A 427 -46.81 18.09 25.00
N LYS A 428 -47.06 16.91 24.41
CA LYS A 428 -46.69 15.62 25.00
C LYS A 428 -45.19 15.36 24.96
N TRP A 429 -44.53 15.65 23.84
CA TRP A 429 -43.18 15.18 23.56
C TRP A 429 -42.10 16.25 23.51
N VAL A 430 -42.43 17.52 23.34
CA VAL A 430 -41.43 18.57 23.05
C VAL A 430 -41.36 19.58 24.18
N LYS A 431 -42.51 20.15 24.57
CA LYS A 431 -42.55 21.24 25.55
C LYS A 431 -42.07 20.77 26.92
N ASN A 432 -40.91 21.30 27.34
CA ASN A 432 -40.22 20.93 28.59
C ASN A 432 -39.95 19.42 28.71
N LYS A 433 -39.67 18.76 27.58
CA LYS A 433 -39.37 17.33 27.53
C LYS A 433 -37.95 17.09 27.01
N ASN A 434 -37.32 16.10 27.62
CA ASN A 434 -36.03 15.61 27.21
C ASN A 434 -36.15 14.24 26.50
N VAL A 435 -35.13 13.89 25.74
CA VAL A 435 -34.93 12.56 25.16
C VAL A 435 -34.90 11.56 26.30
N THR A 436 -35.75 10.55 26.19
CA THR A 436 -35.87 9.52 27.23
C THR A 436 -34.67 8.60 27.12
N LYS A 437 -33.90 8.43 28.21
CA LYS A 437 -32.90 7.36 28.26
C LYS A 437 -33.60 6.01 28.22
N LEU A 438 -33.40 5.27 27.14
CA LEU A 438 -34.02 3.97 26.94
C LEU A 438 -33.17 2.88 27.63
N ASN A 439 -33.86 1.88 28.17
CA ASN A 439 -33.27 0.63 28.67
C ASN A 439 -33.91 -0.53 27.90
N PRO A 440 -33.41 -0.84 26.70
CA PRO A 440 -33.95 -1.93 25.89
C PRO A 440 -33.84 -3.26 26.62
N SER A 441 -34.93 -4.05 26.63
CA SER A 441 -35.03 -5.27 27.43
C SER A 441 -34.73 -6.56 26.66
N ASN A 442 -34.53 -6.46 25.34
CA ASN A 442 -34.25 -7.59 24.47
C ASN A 442 -33.31 -7.15 23.34
N ASN A 443 -32.58 -8.12 22.80
CA ASN A 443 -31.51 -7.91 21.84
C ASN A 443 -31.64 -8.96 20.74
N ASP A 444 -31.37 -8.59 19.51
CA ASP A 444 -31.12 -9.54 18.43
C ASP A 444 -30.05 -9.01 17.47
N THR A 445 -29.67 -9.81 16.49
CA THR A 445 -28.63 -9.50 15.50
C THR A 445 -29.06 -9.87 14.09
N PHE A 446 -28.42 -9.28 13.10
CA PHE A 446 -28.48 -9.71 11.70
C PHE A 446 -27.14 -9.44 11.01
N ALA A 447 -26.82 -10.20 9.96
CA ALA A 447 -25.63 -9.97 9.14
C ALA A 447 -25.91 -8.90 8.07
N LEU A 448 -24.97 -7.99 7.84
CA LEU A 448 -25.07 -7.00 6.75
C LEU A 448 -25.18 -7.69 5.39
N SER A 449 -24.47 -8.82 5.19
CA SER A 449 -24.58 -9.62 3.96
C SER A 449 -26.01 -10.10 3.69
N ASN A 450 -26.78 -10.48 4.72
CA ASN A 450 -28.18 -10.88 4.55
C ASN A 450 -29.07 -9.70 4.14
N MET A 451 -28.81 -8.50 4.70
CA MET A 451 -29.53 -7.29 4.32
C MET A 451 -29.23 -6.88 2.87
N LEU A 452 -27.97 -7.05 2.42
CA LEU A 452 -27.58 -6.83 1.03
C LEU A 452 -28.22 -7.84 0.07
N ASN A 453 -28.21 -9.13 0.41
CA ASN A 453 -28.83 -10.18 -0.41
C ASN A 453 -30.35 -10.02 -0.54
N ALA A 454 -30.99 -9.41 0.47
CA ALA A 454 -32.40 -9.07 0.43
C ALA A 454 -32.68 -7.75 -0.32
N ASP A 455 -31.65 -7.02 -0.75
CA ASP A 455 -31.73 -5.65 -1.25
C ASP A 455 -32.44 -4.70 -0.27
N GLY A 456 -32.31 -4.90 1.04
CA GLY A 456 -33.04 -4.15 2.07
C GLY A 456 -34.41 -4.74 2.44
N CYS A 457 -35.15 -4.00 3.25
CA CYS A 457 -36.38 -4.43 3.95
C CYS A 457 -37.61 -3.68 3.42
N GLU A 458 -38.77 -4.33 3.43
CA GLU A 458 -40.05 -3.69 3.08
C GLU A 458 -40.68 -3.01 4.31
N THR A 459 -40.46 -3.58 5.49
CA THR A 459 -40.99 -3.17 6.80
C THR A 459 -42.51 -3.14 6.87
N ASN A 460 -43.18 -4.09 6.20
CA ASN A 460 -44.64 -4.20 6.24
C ASN A 460 -45.12 -4.52 7.67
N ARG A 461 -45.81 -3.55 8.29
CA ARG A 461 -46.32 -3.63 9.67
C ARG A 461 -47.29 -4.80 9.89
N ASP A 462 -48.06 -5.15 8.85
CA ASP A 462 -49.14 -6.15 8.91
C ASP A 462 -48.68 -7.56 8.50
N SER A 463 -47.52 -7.70 7.86
CA SER A 463 -47.01 -8.97 7.36
C SER A 463 -45.47 -9.03 7.31
N TYR A 464 -44.85 -9.25 8.47
CA TYR A 464 -43.39 -9.23 8.63
C TYR A 464 -42.69 -10.59 8.44
N SER A 465 -43.42 -11.70 8.37
CA SER A 465 -42.81 -13.05 8.34
C SER A 465 -42.03 -13.34 7.05
N GLY A 466 -42.40 -12.68 5.95
CA GLY A 466 -41.74 -12.79 4.64
C GLY A 466 -40.72 -11.68 4.35
N ASP A 467 -40.48 -10.79 5.31
CA ASP A 467 -39.56 -9.66 5.15
C ASP A 467 -38.09 -10.06 5.39
N CYS A 468 -37.18 -9.11 5.20
CA CYS A 468 -35.75 -9.25 5.46
C CYS A 468 -35.46 -9.73 6.90
N ASP A 469 -34.31 -10.37 7.10
CA ASP A 469 -33.90 -10.88 8.42
C ASP A 469 -33.82 -9.80 9.49
N ALA A 470 -33.33 -8.60 9.13
CA ALA A 470 -33.19 -7.49 10.07
C ALA A 470 -34.55 -7.09 10.69
N TYR A 471 -35.57 -6.90 9.85
CA TYR A 471 -36.90 -6.52 10.30
C TYR A 471 -37.61 -7.66 11.03
N ARG A 472 -37.50 -8.90 10.54
CA ARG A 472 -38.11 -10.06 11.18
C ARG A 472 -37.52 -10.33 12.57
N ASN A 473 -36.20 -10.27 12.72
CA ASN A 473 -35.51 -10.45 13.99
C ASN A 473 -35.87 -9.31 14.96
N TRP A 474 -35.82 -8.06 14.49
CA TRP A 474 -36.29 -6.92 15.29
C TRP A 474 -37.74 -7.09 15.75
N ARG A 475 -38.66 -7.45 14.85
CA ARG A 475 -40.09 -7.58 15.16
C ARG A 475 -40.35 -8.68 16.18
N ASN A 476 -39.66 -9.81 16.06
CA ASN A 476 -39.71 -10.89 17.06
C ASN A 476 -39.20 -10.40 18.42
N ALA A 477 -38.05 -9.71 18.45
CA ALA A 477 -37.49 -9.18 19.68
C ALA A 477 -38.42 -8.14 20.33
N TYR A 478 -38.99 -7.24 19.54
CA TYR A 478 -39.92 -6.19 19.94
C TYR A 478 -41.23 -6.78 20.51
N ASN A 479 -41.81 -7.78 19.85
CA ASN A 479 -43.00 -8.48 20.33
C ASN A 479 -42.73 -9.19 21.67
N ASN A 480 -41.58 -9.88 21.78
CA ASN A 480 -41.15 -10.55 23.01
C ASN A 480 -40.86 -9.57 24.16
N ALA A 481 -40.48 -8.33 23.83
CA ALA A 481 -40.30 -7.24 24.80
C ALA A 481 -41.63 -6.58 25.22
N GLY A 482 -42.77 -7.05 24.71
CA GLY A 482 -44.08 -6.47 24.99
C GLY A 482 -44.25 -5.08 24.36
N SER A 483 -43.82 -4.92 23.11
CA SER A 483 -43.90 -3.67 22.34
C SER A 483 -43.12 -2.51 22.98
N LYS A 484 -41.90 -2.81 23.43
CA LYS A 484 -40.95 -1.83 23.99
C LYS A 484 -39.69 -1.76 23.12
N PRO A 485 -38.95 -0.64 23.13
CA PRO A 485 -37.70 -0.52 22.38
C PRO A 485 -36.74 -1.68 22.66
N VAL A 486 -36.10 -2.19 21.61
CA VAL A 486 -35.15 -3.31 21.66
C VAL A 486 -33.82 -2.92 21.04
N ASN A 487 -32.79 -3.74 21.23
CA ASN A 487 -31.55 -3.60 20.47
C ASN A 487 -31.55 -4.56 19.27
N ILE A 488 -31.21 -4.06 18.09
CA ILE A 488 -30.99 -4.86 16.88
C ILE A 488 -29.61 -4.51 16.31
N PHE A 489 -28.64 -5.40 16.49
CA PHE A 489 -27.25 -5.14 16.11
C PHE A 489 -26.94 -5.71 14.72
N MET A 490 -26.37 -4.86 13.87
CA MET A 490 -25.82 -5.26 12.60
C MET A 490 -24.41 -5.82 12.81
N VAL A 491 -24.25 -7.11 12.52
CA VAL A 491 -22.95 -7.76 12.39
C VAL A 491 -22.40 -7.38 11.02
N ASP A 492 -21.35 -6.58 11.03
CA ASP A 492 -20.71 -6.11 9.80
C ASP A 492 -19.71 -7.16 9.31
N ASP A 493 -20.22 -8.12 8.54
CA ASP A 493 -19.49 -9.21 7.91
C ASP A 493 -19.07 -8.90 6.47
N VAL A 494 -19.31 -7.66 6.01
CA VAL A 494 -19.05 -7.22 4.64
C VAL A 494 -17.99 -6.14 4.61
N THR A 495 -18.16 -5.05 5.37
CA THR A 495 -17.24 -3.90 5.34
C THR A 495 -15.93 -4.14 6.06
N THR A 496 -15.88 -5.16 6.93
CA THR A 496 -14.78 -5.53 7.83
C THR A 496 -13.51 -4.72 7.55
N PRO A 497 -13.15 -3.73 8.40
CA PRO A 497 -11.99 -2.88 8.18
C PRO A 497 -10.76 -3.71 7.85
N GLY A 498 -10.42 -3.74 6.58
CA GLY A 498 -9.31 -4.52 6.05
C GLY A 498 -8.13 -3.59 5.84
N CYS A 499 -6.93 -4.11 6.06
CA CYS A 499 -5.73 -3.46 5.58
C CYS A 499 -5.61 -3.69 4.08
N PHE A 500 -6.30 -2.84 3.32
CA PHE A 500 -6.24 -2.82 1.87
C PHE A 500 -4.85 -2.37 1.43
N TYR A 501 -4.34 -2.89 0.31
CA TYR A 501 -3.07 -2.49 -0.31
C TYR A 501 -2.75 -0.99 -0.28
N LYS A 502 -3.74 -0.11 -0.56
CA LYS A 502 -3.57 1.35 -0.50
C LYS A 502 -3.35 1.92 0.91
N ASP A 503 -3.83 1.21 1.92
CA ASP A 503 -3.72 1.58 3.33
C ASP A 503 -2.48 0.92 3.95
N LEU A 504 -1.79 0.05 3.20
CA LEU A 504 -0.59 -0.62 3.66
C LEU A 504 0.54 0.38 3.83
N ARG A 505 1.29 0.16 4.90
CA ARG A 505 2.50 0.90 5.22
C ARG A 505 3.64 -0.09 5.35
N ALA A 506 4.85 0.36 5.06
CA ALA A 506 6.05 -0.43 5.33
C ALA A 506 6.10 -0.82 6.80
N ALA A 507 6.38 -2.09 7.09
CA ALA A 507 6.56 -2.54 8.46
C ALA A 507 7.81 -1.89 9.10
N ASN A 508 7.70 -1.58 10.39
CA ASN A 508 8.76 -1.08 11.24
C ASN A 508 9.59 -2.22 11.83
N ASN A 509 10.72 -1.88 12.43
CA ASN A 509 11.55 -2.87 13.13
C ASN A 509 10.76 -3.58 14.23
N ASN A 510 10.81 -4.92 14.23
CA ASN A 510 10.12 -5.83 15.16
C ASN A 510 8.60 -5.96 15.01
N ASP A 511 7.99 -5.42 13.95
CA ASP A 511 6.59 -5.71 13.65
C ASP A 511 6.39 -7.22 13.46
N ASN A 512 5.32 -7.73 14.05
CA ASN A 512 4.93 -9.13 14.00
C ASN A 512 3.43 -9.26 13.70
N VAL A 513 3.07 -10.34 13.01
CA VAL A 513 1.70 -10.62 12.58
C VAL A 513 1.40 -12.10 12.81
N SER A 514 0.18 -12.39 13.25
CA SER A 514 -0.36 -13.74 13.37
C SER A 514 -1.72 -13.78 12.66
N ALA A 515 -1.88 -14.67 11.68
CA ALA A 515 -3.07 -14.71 10.84
C ALA A 515 -3.52 -16.14 10.49
N ILE A 516 -4.84 -16.33 10.37
CA ILE A 516 -5.45 -17.50 9.76
C ILE A 516 -5.52 -17.25 8.25
N ILE A 517 -4.75 -18.04 7.49
CA ILE A 517 -4.57 -17.84 6.05
C ILE A 517 -5.37 -18.89 5.27
N PRO A 518 -6.29 -18.48 4.38
CA PRO A 518 -7.00 -19.37 3.49
C PRO A 518 -6.08 -20.06 2.46
N ASP A 519 -6.39 -21.31 2.15
CA ASP A 519 -5.63 -22.09 1.17
C ASP A 519 -5.71 -21.50 -0.25
N ASN A 520 -4.57 -21.52 -0.93
CA ASN A 520 -4.40 -21.08 -2.31
C ASN A 520 -4.84 -19.62 -2.60
N GLN A 521 -4.86 -18.75 -1.59
CA GLN A 521 -5.13 -17.32 -1.74
C GLN A 521 -3.89 -16.50 -1.40
N TYR A 522 -3.71 -15.36 -2.08
CA TYR A 522 -2.70 -14.39 -1.66
C TYR A 522 -3.19 -13.68 -0.39
N TYR A 523 -2.36 -13.63 0.63
CA TYR A 523 -2.71 -13.03 1.90
C TYR A 523 -1.65 -12.03 2.34
N HIS A 524 -2.06 -10.79 2.58
CA HIS A 524 -1.22 -9.73 3.11
C HIS A 524 -1.11 -9.86 4.63
N LEU A 525 0.09 -10.14 5.12
CA LEU A 525 0.39 -10.30 6.54
C LEU A 525 0.51 -8.91 7.17
N THR A 526 -0.59 -8.44 7.74
CA THR A 526 -0.72 -7.11 8.32
C THR A 526 -1.20 -7.15 9.77
N GLY A 527 -0.73 -6.20 10.58
CA GLY A 527 -1.34 -5.92 11.89
C GLY A 527 -2.58 -5.02 11.74
N ASN A 528 -3.27 -4.73 12.84
CA ASN A 528 -4.45 -3.86 12.86
C ASN A 528 -4.17 -2.41 12.41
N ASP A 529 -2.90 -2.01 12.30
CA ASP A 529 -2.44 -0.70 11.84
C ASP A 529 -2.01 -0.68 10.36
N CYS A 530 -2.24 -1.80 9.64
CA CYS A 530 -1.94 -1.97 8.23
C CYS A 530 -0.48 -1.91 7.85
N ARG A 531 0.43 -2.15 8.80
CA ARG A 531 1.83 -2.37 8.49
C ARG A 531 2.04 -3.75 7.88
N LEU A 532 2.56 -3.79 6.65
CA LEU A 532 2.75 -4.99 5.86
C LEU A 532 4.10 -5.64 6.15
N VAL A 533 4.07 -6.85 6.71
CA VAL A 533 5.27 -7.68 6.93
C VAL A 533 5.66 -8.45 5.67
N GLY A 534 4.68 -8.97 4.93
CA GLY A 534 4.89 -9.74 3.71
C GLY A 534 3.59 -10.23 3.10
N THR A 535 3.66 -10.88 1.93
CA THR A 535 2.50 -11.52 1.30
C THR A 535 2.80 -12.99 1.05
N VAL A 536 1.85 -13.88 1.32
CA VAL A 536 2.03 -15.32 1.13
C VAL A 536 0.85 -15.94 0.39
N LYS A 537 1.11 -16.97 -0.43
CA LYS A 537 0.11 -17.83 -1.05
C LYS A 537 0.58 -19.28 -1.00
N GLY A 538 -0.28 -20.19 -0.56
CA GLY A 538 0.03 -21.60 -0.47
C GLY A 538 -1.11 -22.39 0.15
N ASN A 539 -0.93 -23.71 0.28
CA ASN A 539 -1.89 -24.58 0.94
C ASN A 539 -1.34 -25.02 2.31
N ASN A 540 -2.21 -25.30 3.28
CA ASN A 540 -1.86 -25.74 4.62
C ASN A 540 -0.92 -24.76 5.37
N LEU A 541 -1.04 -23.46 5.09
CA LEU A 541 -0.28 -22.41 5.79
C LEU A 541 -0.71 -22.29 7.27
N THR A 542 -1.96 -22.66 7.53
CA THR A 542 -2.60 -22.70 8.85
C THR A 542 -3.01 -24.15 9.15
N ASN A 543 -3.03 -24.55 10.43
CA ASN A 543 -3.57 -25.86 10.83
C ASN A 543 -4.62 -25.71 11.92
N GLY A 544 -5.90 -25.85 11.53
CA GLY A 544 -7.03 -25.54 12.40
C GLY A 544 -6.97 -24.09 12.88
N ASN A 545 -6.95 -23.91 14.20
CA ASN A 545 -6.81 -22.58 14.83
C ASN A 545 -5.35 -22.15 15.07
N THR A 546 -4.37 -22.91 14.59
CA THR A 546 -2.94 -22.56 14.75
C THR A 546 -2.54 -21.60 13.63
N PRO A 547 -2.27 -20.32 13.93
CA PRO A 547 -2.06 -19.29 12.91
C PRO A 547 -0.69 -19.36 12.27
N PHE A 548 -0.59 -18.78 11.08
CA PHE A 548 0.67 -18.45 10.43
C PHE A 548 1.26 -17.18 11.06
N ASN A 549 2.54 -17.21 11.39
CA ASN A 549 3.24 -16.11 12.05
C ASN A 549 4.31 -15.52 11.14
N ALA A 550 4.45 -14.20 11.20
CA ALA A 550 5.43 -13.45 10.45
C ALA A 550 6.07 -12.35 11.32
N LYS A 551 7.35 -12.08 11.11
CA LYS A 551 8.08 -11.01 11.79
C LYS A 551 9.05 -10.34 10.83
N VAL A 552 9.19 -9.02 10.93
CA VAL A 552 10.28 -8.27 10.30
C VAL A 552 11.26 -7.77 11.37
N THR A 553 12.54 -7.77 11.04
CA THR A 553 13.61 -7.15 11.84
C THR A 553 14.45 -6.27 10.92
N ILE A 554 14.82 -5.08 11.40
CA ILE A 554 15.62 -4.11 10.66
C ILE A 554 16.85 -3.79 11.52
N ASP A 555 18.02 -4.20 11.05
CA ASP A 555 19.30 -3.85 11.68
C ASP A 555 19.58 -2.35 11.58
N GLY A 556 20.24 -1.77 12.58
CA GLY A 556 20.58 -0.34 12.58
C GLY A 556 21.57 0.08 11.48
N GLU A 557 22.34 -0.88 10.95
CA GLU A 557 23.30 -0.70 9.87
C GLU A 557 23.39 -1.99 9.03
N VAL A 558 23.90 -1.87 7.81
CA VAL A 558 24.18 -3.02 6.94
C VAL A 558 25.24 -3.88 7.59
N LYS A 559 24.95 -5.16 7.79
CA LYS A 559 25.85 -6.15 8.38
C LYS A 559 26.32 -7.14 7.31
N SER A 560 27.37 -7.89 7.65
CA SER A 560 27.94 -8.91 6.77
C SER A 560 27.99 -10.27 7.47
N TYR A 561 27.74 -11.32 6.69
CA TYR A 561 27.92 -12.70 7.09
C TYR A 561 28.95 -13.38 6.17
N LYS A 562 30.02 -13.94 6.73
CA LYS A 562 31.17 -14.49 5.97
C LYS A 562 31.66 -13.53 4.87
N SER A 563 31.89 -12.27 5.26
CA SER A 563 32.35 -11.18 4.39
C SER A 563 31.38 -10.73 3.29
N GLN A 564 30.16 -11.27 3.24
CA GLN A 564 29.14 -10.84 2.29
C GLN A 564 28.06 -10.01 3.00
N PRO A 565 27.80 -8.77 2.56
CA PRO A 565 26.77 -7.93 3.16
C PRO A 565 25.37 -8.50 2.90
N TYR A 566 24.41 -8.09 3.72
CA TYR A 566 22.98 -8.32 3.49
C TYR A 566 22.18 -7.06 3.86
N VAL A 567 21.02 -6.89 3.24
CA VAL A 567 20.15 -5.74 3.48
C VAL A 567 19.63 -5.76 4.93
N GLN A 568 19.60 -4.59 5.58
CA GLN A 568 19.23 -4.43 7.01
C GLN A 568 17.93 -5.15 7.40
N ARG A 569 16.94 -5.12 6.50
CA ARG A 569 15.64 -5.75 6.68
C ARG A 569 15.67 -7.23 6.36
N HIS A 570 15.24 -8.03 7.32
CA HIS A 570 15.13 -9.48 7.20
C HIS A 570 13.83 -9.98 7.85
N PHE A 571 13.37 -11.14 7.38
CA PHE A 571 12.01 -11.62 7.62
C PHE A 571 12.04 -13.03 8.20
N ALA A 572 11.15 -13.31 9.14
CA ALA A 572 10.91 -14.65 9.65
C ALA A 572 9.45 -15.03 9.43
N PHE A 573 9.21 -16.18 8.82
CA PHE A 573 7.88 -16.72 8.57
C PHE A 573 7.76 -18.12 9.16
N LYS A 574 6.62 -18.42 9.79
CA LYS A 574 6.38 -19.68 10.49
C LYS A 574 4.93 -20.15 10.31
N PRO A 575 4.68 -21.24 9.56
CA PRO A 575 3.34 -21.76 9.35
C PRO A 575 2.79 -22.36 10.65
N GLY A 576 1.46 -22.41 10.74
CA GLY A 576 0.77 -23.10 11.83
C GLY A 576 0.67 -24.62 11.62
N GLY A 577 0.83 -25.10 10.38
CA GLY A 577 0.76 -26.52 9.99
C GLY A 577 2.10 -27.18 9.66
N THR A 578 2.05 -28.40 9.10
CA THR A 578 3.24 -29.03 8.48
C THR A 578 3.71 -28.19 7.30
N ASN A 579 5.03 -27.95 7.18
CA ASN A 579 5.61 -27.14 6.10
C ASN A 579 4.96 -27.48 4.73
N PRO A 580 4.47 -26.48 3.98
CA PRO A 580 3.79 -26.74 2.71
C PRO A 580 4.77 -27.30 1.68
N SER A 581 4.27 -28.13 0.76
CA SER A 581 5.07 -28.70 -0.32
C SER A 581 5.65 -27.65 -1.28
N GLN A 582 4.96 -26.51 -1.45
CA GLN A 582 5.42 -25.32 -2.19
C GLN A 582 4.51 -24.13 -1.84
N ALA A 583 5.08 -22.98 -1.52
CA ALA A 583 4.37 -21.72 -1.31
C ALA A 583 5.05 -20.57 -2.06
N ARG A 584 4.32 -19.50 -2.31
CA ARG A 584 4.82 -18.27 -2.93
C ARG A 584 4.84 -17.16 -1.87
N LEU A 585 6.02 -16.60 -1.65
CA LEU A 585 6.29 -15.55 -0.68
C LEU A 585 6.60 -14.25 -1.41
N THR A 586 6.27 -13.12 -0.81
CA THR A 586 6.66 -11.79 -1.27
C THR A 586 7.10 -10.96 -0.08
N ILE A 587 8.32 -10.39 -0.20
CA ILE A 587 8.92 -9.51 0.80
C ILE A 587 9.09 -8.10 0.23
N TYR A 588 9.22 -7.12 1.13
CA TYR A 588 9.22 -5.70 0.77
C TYR A 588 10.43 -4.98 1.35
N VAL A 589 11.24 -4.33 0.51
CA VAL A 589 12.48 -3.65 0.90
C VAL A 589 12.53 -2.24 0.32
N SER A 590 12.98 -1.23 1.06
CA SER A 590 13.03 0.15 0.57
C SER A 590 14.23 0.38 -0.37
N GLN A 591 14.14 1.43 -1.21
CA GLN A 591 15.28 1.86 -2.04
C GLN A 591 16.45 2.37 -1.18
N ASP A 592 16.19 2.97 -0.02
CA ASP A 592 17.23 3.42 0.91
C ASP A 592 18.02 2.25 1.48
N GLU A 593 17.34 1.14 1.80
CA GLU A 593 17.95 -0.10 2.28
C GLU A 593 18.87 -0.73 1.21
N PHE A 594 18.45 -0.72 -0.07
CA PHE A 594 19.34 -1.11 -1.18
C PHE A 594 20.51 -0.14 -1.37
N THR A 595 20.27 1.16 -1.20
CA THR A 595 21.32 2.19 -1.32
C THR A 595 22.38 2.01 -0.24
N ALA A 596 21.98 1.76 1.01
CA ALA A 596 22.89 1.46 2.11
C ALA A 596 23.69 0.19 1.84
N PHE A 597 23.04 -0.89 1.36
CA PHE A 597 23.73 -2.12 0.98
C PHE A 597 24.79 -1.87 -0.11
N ASN A 598 24.44 -1.09 -1.14
CA ASN A 598 25.32 -0.79 -2.27
C ASN A 598 26.55 0.06 -1.91
N GLN A 599 26.62 0.64 -0.71
CA GLN A 599 27.82 1.30 -0.21
C GLN A 599 28.89 0.31 0.23
N LEU A 600 28.51 -0.91 0.64
CA LEU A 600 29.40 -1.94 1.17
C LEU A 600 29.60 -3.12 0.22
N SER A 601 28.79 -3.25 -0.84
CA SER A 601 28.87 -4.33 -1.82
C SER A 601 29.43 -3.86 -3.16
N THR A 602 30.36 -4.63 -3.73
CA THR A 602 30.84 -4.45 -5.11
C THR A 602 29.85 -4.98 -6.15
N VAL A 603 29.04 -5.97 -5.79
CA VAL A 603 27.89 -6.42 -6.58
C VAL A 603 26.65 -5.65 -6.13
N ARG A 604 26.15 -4.77 -6.98
CA ARG A 604 25.08 -3.84 -6.61
C ARG A 604 23.68 -4.41 -6.85
N LEU A 605 22.81 -4.21 -5.86
CA LEU A 605 21.36 -4.33 -5.97
C LEU A 605 20.77 -3.14 -6.75
N PRO A 606 19.50 -3.21 -7.19
CA PRO A 606 18.87 -2.16 -7.99
C PRO A 606 19.02 -0.75 -7.40
N THR A 607 19.45 0.20 -8.24
CA THR A 607 19.62 1.61 -7.87
C THR A 607 18.37 2.45 -8.12
N ASN A 608 17.45 1.97 -8.96
CA ASN A 608 16.14 2.57 -9.25
C ASN A 608 15.22 1.52 -9.92
N SER A 609 13.93 1.85 -10.08
CA SER A 609 12.91 0.93 -10.63
C SER A 609 13.19 0.39 -12.04
N GLY A 610 14.01 1.11 -12.83
CA GLY A 610 14.43 0.73 -14.19
C GLY A 610 15.75 -0.03 -14.27
N ASP A 611 16.43 -0.30 -13.15
CA ASP A 611 17.74 -0.97 -13.12
C ASP A 611 17.61 -2.49 -13.32
N ILE A 612 17.55 -2.92 -14.58
CA ILE A 612 17.44 -4.33 -14.97
C ILE A 612 18.66 -5.12 -14.49
N ASN A 613 19.87 -4.57 -14.63
CA ASN A 613 21.11 -5.27 -14.28
C ASN A 613 21.19 -5.57 -12.78
N GLY A 614 20.82 -4.61 -11.92
CA GLY A 614 20.78 -4.82 -10.48
C GLY A 614 19.82 -5.94 -10.06
N LYS A 615 18.69 -6.12 -10.78
CA LYS A 615 17.72 -7.20 -10.48
C LYS A 615 18.34 -8.57 -10.66
N THR A 616 19.09 -8.77 -11.74
CA THR A 616 19.77 -10.06 -12.04
C THR A 616 20.78 -10.51 -10.98
N LYS A 617 21.20 -9.58 -10.10
CA LYS A 617 22.18 -9.82 -9.05
C LYS A 617 21.56 -10.11 -7.69
N LEU A 618 20.26 -9.90 -7.52
CA LEU A 618 19.60 -10.06 -6.23
C LEU A 618 19.51 -11.56 -5.87
N ARG A 619 19.92 -11.90 -4.65
CA ARG A 619 19.79 -13.23 -4.07
C ARG A 619 19.10 -13.15 -2.71
N ILE A 620 18.46 -14.24 -2.31
CA ILE A 620 17.85 -14.35 -0.99
C ILE A 620 18.45 -15.55 -0.29
N TRP A 621 19.02 -15.33 0.88
CA TRP A 621 19.44 -16.42 1.75
C TRP A 621 18.28 -16.90 2.61
N GLN A 622 18.16 -18.22 2.71
CA GLN A 622 17.22 -18.89 3.59
C GLN A 622 17.95 -19.76 4.61
N TRP A 623 17.58 -19.64 5.88
CA TRP A 623 17.98 -20.56 6.96
C TRP A 623 16.76 -21.20 7.57
N HIS A 624 16.66 -22.52 7.63
CA HIS A 624 15.58 -23.29 8.22
C HIS A 624 15.66 -23.30 9.76
N GLY A 625 14.48 -23.19 10.40
CA GLY A 625 14.36 -23.13 11.86
C GLY A 625 14.69 -21.76 12.46
N ASP A 626 14.92 -21.73 13.77
CA ASP A 626 15.08 -20.49 14.56
C ASP A 626 16.55 -19.97 14.61
N ASN A 627 17.51 -20.67 13.99
CA ASN A 627 18.95 -20.39 14.08
C ASN A 627 19.50 -19.65 12.84
N ALA A 628 18.94 -18.49 12.52
CA ALA A 628 19.44 -17.64 11.44
C ALA A 628 20.93 -17.28 11.61
N LEU A 629 21.67 -17.19 10.49
CA LEU A 629 23.09 -16.82 10.46
C LEU A 629 24.03 -17.78 11.23
N THR A 630 23.61 -19.02 11.44
CA THR A 630 24.50 -20.10 11.90
C THR A 630 24.83 -21.03 10.74
N GLY A 631 26.11 -21.30 10.49
CA GLY A 631 26.53 -22.12 9.34
C GLY A 631 26.24 -21.50 7.95
N ASN A 632 26.30 -22.29 6.89
CA ASN A 632 25.89 -21.82 5.56
C ASN A 632 24.36 -21.67 5.50
N PRO A 633 23.82 -20.78 4.66
CA PRO A 633 22.39 -20.79 4.36
C PRO A 633 21.99 -22.16 3.80
N ASP A 634 20.80 -22.62 4.16
CA ASP A 634 20.23 -23.88 3.66
C ASP A 634 19.90 -23.78 2.17
N GLU A 635 19.36 -22.64 1.74
CA GLU A 635 19.10 -22.34 0.34
C GLU A 635 19.53 -20.91 -0.01
N VAL A 636 19.99 -20.73 -1.25
CA VAL A 636 20.18 -19.42 -1.90
C VAL A 636 19.17 -19.34 -3.04
N ILE A 637 18.15 -18.52 -2.86
CA ILE A 637 17.05 -18.35 -3.82
C ILE A 637 17.43 -17.23 -4.79
N ASP A 638 17.21 -17.51 -6.08
CA ASP A 638 17.30 -16.55 -7.17
C ASP A 638 15.87 -16.23 -7.65
N PRO A 639 15.27 -15.11 -7.23
CA PRO A 639 13.95 -14.70 -7.71
C PRO A 639 13.97 -14.40 -9.20
N ALA A 640 12.88 -14.73 -9.92
CA ALA A 640 12.76 -14.33 -11.31
C ALA A 640 12.80 -12.79 -11.45
N ASP A 641 13.49 -12.25 -12.46
CA ASP A 641 13.61 -10.80 -12.64
C ASP A 641 12.24 -10.10 -12.76
N GLU A 642 11.26 -10.77 -13.37
CA GLU A 642 9.88 -10.28 -13.48
C GLU A 642 9.15 -10.20 -12.13
N ASP A 643 9.63 -10.93 -11.12
CA ASP A 643 9.11 -10.93 -9.76
C ASP A 643 9.76 -9.88 -8.85
N ILE A 644 10.77 -9.15 -9.35
CA ILE A 644 11.43 -8.03 -8.68
C ILE A 644 10.89 -6.72 -9.25
N GLN A 645 9.87 -6.17 -8.60
CA GLN A 645 9.13 -5.01 -9.10
C GLN A 645 9.14 -3.86 -8.10
N TRP A 646 9.14 -2.64 -8.62
CA TRP A 646 8.91 -1.47 -7.79
C TRP A 646 7.41 -1.33 -7.53
N ASP A 647 7.04 -1.18 -6.26
CA ASP A 647 5.69 -0.89 -5.84
C ASP A 647 5.51 0.61 -5.57
N GLY A 648 4.71 1.27 -6.42
CA GLY A 648 4.47 2.71 -6.32
C GLY A 648 3.54 3.12 -5.17
N VAL A 649 2.77 2.20 -4.60
CA VAL A 649 1.85 2.48 -3.48
C VAL A 649 2.62 2.46 -2.16
N LEU A 650 3.44 1.42 -1.95
CA LEU A 650 4.26 1.26 -0.76
C LEU A 650 5.56 2.07 -0.80
N ASN A 651 5.97 2.53 -1.99
CA ASN A 651 7.30 3.12 -2.22
C ASN A 651 8.43 2.14 -1.81
N MET A 652 8.27 0.87 -2.19
CA MET A 652 9.17 -0.23 -1.85
C MET A 652 9.38 -1.19 -3.02
N TRP A 653 10.48 -1.92 -3.01
CA TRP A 653 10.69 -3.09 -3.85
C TRP A 653 9.87 -4.26 -3.34
N ARG A 654 9.03 -4.82 -4.22
CA ARG A 654 8.27 -6.06 -4.04
C ARG A 654 9.06 -7.20 -4.69
N ILE A 655 9.48 -8.18 -3.89
CA ILE A 655 10.29 -9.31 -4.35
C ILE A 655 9.54 -10.61 -4.08
N ALA A 656 9.03 -11.26 -5.14
CA ALA A 656 8.29 -12.51 -5.03
C ALA A 656 9.14 -13.73 -5.41
N PHE A 657 8.96 -14.85 -4.72
CA PHE A 657 9.70 -16.09 -4.97
C PHE A 657 8.97 -17.30 -4.40
N ASN A 658 9.33 -18.50 -4.87
CA ASN A 658 8.77 -19.74 -4.37
C ASN A 658 9.64 -20.29 -3.23
N VAL A 659 9.02 -20.95 -2.26
CA VAL A 659 9.67 -21.59 -1.11
C VAL A 659 9.10 -22.98 -0.87
N ASN A 660 9.95 -23.91 -0.45
CA ASN A 660 9.55 -25.28 -0.06
C ASN A 660 9.43 -25.44 1.47
N GLY A 661 9.70 -24.37 2.21
CA GLY A 661 9.59 -24.30 3.66
C GLY A 661 9.72 -22.85 4.12
N PHE A 662 9.20 -22.53 5.29
CA PHE A 662 9.31 -21.19 5.86
C PHE A 662 10.29 -21.13 7.00
N SER A 663 11.00 -20.01 7.07
CA SER A 663 12.03 -19.78 8.06
C SER A 663 12.51 -18.32 8.02
N SER A 664 13.81 -18.05 8.20
CA SER A 664 14.38 -16.70 8.10
C SER A 664 14.95 -16.41 6.71
N PHE A 665 14.64 -15.23 6.17
CA PHE A 665 15.01 -14.77 4.83
C PHE A 665 15.76 -13.44 4.88
N PHE A 666 16.89 -13.36 4.17
CA PHE A 666 17.76 -12.18 4.09
C PHE A 666 18.02 -11.84 2.63
N VAL A 667 17.86 -10.58 2.25
CA VAL A 667 18.19 -10.11 0.90
C VAL A 667 19.67 -9.78 0.81
N THR A 668 20.35 -10.27 -0.22
CA THR A 668 21.75 -10.00 -0.56
C THR A 668 21.91 -9.96 -2.08
N ALA A 669 23.15 -9.96 -2.57
CA ALA A 669 23.48 -10.06 -3.98
C ALA A 669 24.26 -11.35 -4.29
N ASP A 670 24.57 -11.60 -5.56
CA ASP A 670 25.57 -12.59 -5.96
C ASP A 670 26.89 -12.37 -5.20
N LYS A 671 27.59 -13.47 -4.91
CA LYS A 671 28.98 -13.38 -4.45
C LYS A 671 29.80 -12.69 -5.54
N ALA A 672 30.53 -11.64 -5.14
CA ALA A 672 31.61 -11.14 -5.96
C ALA A 672 32.57 -12.32 -6.22
N GLY A 673 32.87 -12.61 -7.49
CA GLY A 673 33.96 -13.53 -7.81
C GLY A 673 35.27 -13.03 -7.16
N PRO A 674 36.26 -13.90 -6.92
CA PRO A 674 37.52 -13.47 -6.35
C PRO A 674 38.09 -12.33 -7.19
N LEU A 675 38.35 -11.19 -6.57
CA LEU A 675 38.93 -10.03 -7.24
C LEU A 675 40.40 -10.37 -7.48
N PRO A 676 40.84 -10.56 -8.73
CA PRO A 676 42.19 -11.01 -9.00
C PRO A 676 43.21 -9.98 -8.52
N VAL A 677 44.33 -10.45 -7.96
CA VAL A 677 45.58 -9.68 -7.96
C VAL A 677 45.76 -9.03 -9.34
N THR A 678 45.81 -7.70 -9.39
CA THR A 678 45.97 -7.00 -10.67
C THR A 678 47.46 -6.98 -11.02
N LEU A 679 47.86 -7.95 -11.83
CA LEU A 679 49.23 -8.11 -12.29
C LEU A 679 49.58 -7.02 -13.32
N ALA A 680 50.45 -6.08 -12.93
CA ALA A 680 50.93 -5.01 -13.80
C ALA A 680 51.90 -5.53 -14.86
N ARG A 681 52.80 -6.45 -14.48
CA ARG A 681 53.71 -7.13 -15.41
C ARG A 681 54.21 -8.46 -14.85
N PHE A 682 54.59 -9.35 -15.76
CA PHE A 682 55.34 -10.56 -15.48
C PHE A 682 56.27 -10.83 -16.66
N GLU A 683 57.55 -10.97 -16.35
CA GLU A 683 58.67 -11.06 -17.29
C GLU A 683 59.63 -12.16 -16.84
N GLY A 684 60.27 -12.80 -17.82
CA GLY A 684 61.30 -13.81 -17.59
C GLY A 684 62.48 -13.56 -18.50
N GLU A 685 63.69 -13.60 -17.94
CA GLU A 685 64.94 -13.42 -18.67
C GLU A 685 65.93 -14.54 -18.35
N LYS A 686 66.78 -14.87 -19.33
CA LYS A 686 67.89 -15.80 -19.15
C LYS A 686 69.06 -15.04 -18.54
N VAL A 687 69.52 -15.47 -17.37
CA VAL A 687 70.75 -14.97 -16.72
C VAL A 687 71.71 -16.15 -16.58
N GLU A 688 72.74 -16.17 -17.43
CA GLU A 688 73.70 -17.28 -17.55
C GLU A 688 73.00 -18.64 -17.81
N HIS A 689 72.99 -19.52 -16.80
CA HIS A 689 72.36 -20.84 -16.81
C HIS A 689 71.05 -20.91 -16.01
N SER A 690 70.53 -19.75 -15.58
CA SER A 690 69.30 -19.64 -14.78
C SER A 690 68.24 -18.80 -15.47
N ALA A 691 66.97 -18.98 -15.10
CA ALA A 691 65.88 -18.08 -15.51
C ALA A 691 65.53 -17.16 -14.34
N SER A 692 65.65 -15.85 -14.54
CA SER A 692 65.21 -14.81 -13.61
C SER A 692 63.79 -14.40 -13.98
N LEU A 693 62.85 -14.59 -13.07
CA LEU A 693 61.45 -14.22 -13.22
C LEU A 693 61.16 -13.02 -12.34
N THR A 694 60.54 -11.97 -12.90
CA THR A 694 60.14 -10.78 -12.15
C THR A 694 58.70 -10.40 -12.45
N TRP A 695 57.98 -9.94 -11.43
CA TRP A 695 56.63 -9.43 -11.61
C TRP A 695 56.33 -8.23 -10.73
N GLN A 696 55.30 -7.49 -11.14
CA GLN A 696 54.71 -6.44 -10.33
C GLN A 696 53.20 -6.54 -10.31
N THR A 697 52.64 -6.19 -9.17
CA THR A 697 51.19 -6.04 -8.94
C THR A 697 50.89 -4.56 -8.77
N SER A 698 49.78 -4.07 -9.33
CA SER A 698 49.32 -2.70 -9.11
C SER A 698 48.39 -2.59 -7.90
N GLU A 699 47.72 -3.69 -7.55
CA GLU A 699 46.82 -3.82 -6.40
C GLU A 699 46.73 -5.30 -6.00
N GLU A 700 46.74 -5.55 -4.69
CA GLU A 700 46.54 -6.86 -4.07
C GLU A 700 45.45 -6.72 -3.02
N THR A 701 44.36 -7.49 -3.16
CA THR A 701 43.28 -7.54 -2.17
C THR A 701 43.14 -8.98 -1.71
N SER A 702 43.28 -9.21 -0.41
CA SER A 702 43.19 -10.52 0.22
C SER A 702 44.06 -11.59 -0.45
N SER A 703 45.22 -11.21 -0.98
CA SER A 703 46.15 -12.12 -1.65
C SER A 703 46.97 -12.88 -0.62
N ASP A 704 47.21 -14.17 -0.80
CA ASP A 704 48.06 -14.97 0.09
C ASP A 704 49.49 -15.11 -0.47
N HIS A 705 49.64 -15.75 -1.63
CA HIS A 705 50.95 -15.99 -2.23
C HIS A 705 50.87 -16.24 -3.74
N PHE A 706 52.05 -16.23 -4.37
CA PHE A 706 52.27 -16.59 -5.77
C PHE A 706 52.94 -17.96 -5.84
N GLU A 707 52.33 -18.95 -6.49
CA GLU A 707 53.00 -20.18 -6.89
C GLU A 707 53.64 -19.98 -8.28
N ILE A 708 54.95 -20.19 -8.38
CA ILE A 708 55.69 -20.14 -9.64
C ILE A 708 55.61 -21.51 -10.28
N GLN A 709 55.01 -21.58 -11.46
CA GLN A 709 54.85 -22.83 -12.19
C GLN A 709 55.72 -22.84 -13.46
N HIS A 710 56.34 -23.99 -13.73
CA HIS A 710 57.20 -24.25 -14.87
C HIS A 710 56.65 -25.40 -15.72
N SER A 711 56.83 -25.28 -17.04
CA SER A 711 56.44 -26.28 -18.03
C SER A 711 57.43 -26.29 -19.21
N MET A 712 57.62 -27.47 -19.81
CA MET A 712 58.41 -27.63 -21.04
C MET A 712 57.56 -27.65 -22.31
N ASP A 713 56.24 -27.81 -22.18
CA ASP A 713 55.30 -27.96 -23.30
C ASP A 713 54.14 -26.95 -23.25
N GLY A 714 54.08 -26.11 -22.21
CA GLY A 714 53.01 -25.16 -21.93
C GLY A 714 51.70 -25.81 -21.47
N LYS A 715 51.67 -27.12 -21.25
CA LYS A 715 50.46 -27.90 -20.93
C LYS A 715 50.57 -28.59 -19.57
N GLN A 716 51.69 -29.25 -19.30
CA GLN A 716 51.96 -29.91 -18.02
C GLN A 716 52.77 -28.97 -17.15
N TRP A 717 52.21 -28.59 -16.00
CA TRP A 717 52.78 -27.58 -15.11
C TRP A 717 53.21 -28.22 -13.80
N SER A 718 54.40 -27.84 -13.34
CA SER A 718 54.92 -28.20 -12.02
C SER A 718 55.22 -26.93 -11.24
N GLU A 719 54.90 -26.90 -9.95
CA GLU A 719 55.31 -25.84 -9.05
C GLU A 719 56.82 -25.96 -8.77
N ILE A 720 57.55 -24.86 -8.94
CA ILE A 720 59.00 -24.79 -8.70
C ILE A 720 59.37 -23.87 -7.53
N GLY A 721 58.39 -23.19 -6.95
CA GLY A 721 58.55 -22.38 -5.75
C GLY A 721 57.34 -21.49 -5.50
N ASN A 722 57.33 -20.82 -4.34
CA ASN A 722 56.32 -19.84 -3.98
C ASN A 722 56.95 -18.55 -3.42
N VAL A 723 56.21 -17.45 -3.49
CA VAL A 723 56.58 -16.15 -2.91
C VAL A 723 55.34 -15.53 -2.29
N ASN A 724 55.41 -15.19 -1.00
CA ASN A 724 54.29 -14.54 -0.30
C ASN A 724 53.97 -13.18 -0.93
N SER A 725 52.68 -12.85 -1.01
CA SER A 725 52.22 -11.53 -1.44
C SER A 725 52.38 -10.50 -0.30
N ALA A 726 51.97 -9.24 -0.56
CA ALA A 726 51.86 -8.21 0.46
C ALA A 726 50.50 -8.23 1.20
N GLY A 727 49.60 -9.17 0.88
CA GLY A 727 48.29 -9.32 1.52
C GLY A 727 47.26 -8.33 1.00
N GLU A 728 47.32 -7.11 1.55
CA GLU A 728 46.49 -5.97 1.19
C GLU A 728 47.42 -4.82 0.77
N SER A 729 47.39 -4.44 -0.50
CA SER A 729 48.21 -3.34 -0.99
C SER A 729 47.59 -2.58 -2.15
N VAL A 730 47.73 -1.25 -2.09
CA VAL A 730 47.42 -0.33 -3.18
C VAL A 730 48.72 0.34 -3.61
N GLY A 731 49.11 0.18 -4.88
CA GLY A 731 50.37 0.68 -5.43
C GLY A 731 51.36 -0.43 -5.82
N LEU A 732 52.35 -0.09 -6.65
CA LEU A 732 53.24 -1.07 -7.27
C LEU A 732 54.08 -1.85 -6.24
N LYS A 733 53.90 -3.17 -6.19
CA LYS A 733 54.81 -4.11 -5.50
C LYS A 733 55.63 -4.88 -6.51
N SER A 734 56.87 -5.23 -6.15
CA SER A 734 57.80 -5.92 -7.04
C SER A 734 58.32 -7.18 -6.38
N TYR A 735 58.36 -8.26 -7.15
CA TYR A 735 58.76 -9.58 -6.69
C TYR A 735 59.68 -10.23 -7.72
N SER A 736 60.49 -11.18 -7.27
CA SER A 736 61.38 -11.96 -8.14
C SER A 736 61.55 -13.39 -7.66
N PHE A 737 61.87 -14.27 -8.61
CA PHE A 737 62.18 -15.67 -8.36
C PHE A 737 63.25 -16.15 -9.37
N VAL A 738 64.21 -16.96 -8.93
CA VAL A 738 65.26 -17.52 -9.81
C VAL A 738 65.07 -19.02 -9.92
N HIS A 739 64.93 -19.51 -11.14
CA HIS A 739 64.97 -20.94 -11.47
C HIS A 739 66.42 -21.32 -11.86
N PRO A 740 67.19 -22.00 -11.00
CA PRO A 740 68.65 -22.13 -11.16
C PRO A 740 69.09 -23.13 -12.23
N HIS A 741 68.25 -24.11 -12.59
CA HIS A 741 68.60 -25.16 -13.57
C HIS A 741 67.47 -25.42 -14.58
N PRO A 742 67.08 -24.45 -15.42
CA PRO A 742 66.12 -24.66 -16.48
C PRO A 742 66.62 -25.70 -17.49
N LEU A 743 65.72 -26.50 -18.04
CA LEU A 743 66.08 -27.53 -19.01
C LEU A 743 66.46 -26.88 -20.35
N ALA A 744 67.28 -27.57 -21.15
CA ALA A 744 67.63 -27.07 -22.48
C ALA A 744 66.39 -26.98 -23.40
N GLY A 745 66.27 -25.89 -24.16
CA GLY A 745 65.12 -25.58 -24.99
C GLY A 745 64.17 -24.56 -24.36
N ASP A 746 62.90 -24.64 -24.75
CA ASP A 746 61.86 -23.70 -24.37
C ASP A 746 61.35 -24.01 -22.96
N ASN A 747 61.41 -23.03 -22.06
CA ASN A 747 60.87 -23.14 -20.71
C ASN A 747 59.75 -22.11 -20.53
N PHE A 748 58.54 -22.59 -20.25
CA PHE A 748 57.37 -21.75 -20.01
C PHE A 748 57.18 -21.55 -18.51
N TYR A 749 56.84 -20.32 -18.12
CA TYR A 749 56.55 -19.96 -16.74
C TYR A 749 55.22 -19.22 -16.63
N ARG A 750 54.50 -19.44 -15.53
CA ARG A 750 53.31 -18.66 -15.14
C ARG A 750 53.24 -18.55 -13.62
N LEU A 751 52.53 -17.55 -13.14
CA LEU A 751 52.16 -17.43 -11.74
C LEU A 751 50.75 -17.98 -11.56
N LYS A 752 50.55 -18.76 -10.50
CA LYS A 752 49.22 -18.98 -9.91
C LYS A 752 49.12 -18.08 -8.69
N MET A 753 48.26 -17.09 -8.77
CA MET A 753 48.04 -16.05 -7.76
C MET A 753 46.92 -16.55 -6.86
N VAL A 754 47.22 -16.86 -5.60
CA VAL A 754 46.30 -17.50 -4.64
C VAL A 754 45.86 -16.46 -3.61
N ASP A 755 44.57 -16.42 -3.33
CA ASP A 755 43.96 -15.54 -2.33
C ASP A 755 43.79 -16.26 -0.98
N LEU A 756 43.58 -15.50 0.11
CA LEU A 756 43.45 -16.01 1.48
C LEU A 756 42.26 -16.97 1.65
N ASP A 757 41.28 -16.92 0.76
CA ASP A 757 40.13 -17.84 0.74
C ASP A 757 40.38 -19.13 -0.07
N GLY A 758 41.59 -19.27 -0.65
CA GLY A 758 42.02 -20.42 -1.45
C GLY A 758 41.62 -20.35 -2.92
N THR A 759 40.94 -19.30 -3.36
CA THR A 759 40.71 -19.07 -4.79
C THR A 759 41.99 -18.64 -5.51
N PHE A 760 42.04 -18.79 -6.83
CA PHE A 760 43.24 -18.45 -7.59
C PHE A 760 42.97 -18.03 -9.04
N ALA A 761 43.89 -17.26 -9.59
CA ALA A 761 43.96 -16.89 -11.01
C ALA A 761 45.38 -17.11 -11.58
N TYR A 762 45.48 -17.33 -12.89
CA TYR A 762 46.78 -17.50 -13.55
C TYR A 762 47.22 -16.22 -14.27
N SER A 763 48.53 -15.95 -14.28
CA SER A 763 49.12 -14.92 -15.13
C SER A 763 49.16 -15.34 -16.60
N LYS A 764 49.56 -14.40 -17.47
CA LYS A 764 50.10 -14.75 -18.79
C LYS A 764 51.32 -15.67 -18.65
N MET A 765 51.59 -16.46 -19.69
CA MET A 765 52.81 -17.26 -19.77
C MET A 765 53.98 -16.42 -20.29
N VAL A 766 55.18 -16.69 -19.76
CA VAL A 766 56.44 -16.16 -20.30
C VAL A 766 57.33 -17.32 -20.74
N LEU A 767 58.00 -17.16 -21.88
CA LEU A 767 58.91 -18.14 -22.45
C LEU A 767 60.34 -17.67 -22.25
N VAL A 768 61.20 -18.52 -21.67
CA VAL A 768 62.64 -18.29 -21.61
C VAL A 768 63.34 -19.44 -22.33
N GLY A 769 64.03 -19.12 -23.42
CA GLY A 769 64.75 -20.09 -24.24
C GLY A 769 66.17 -20.31 -23.73
N PHE A 770 66.53 -21.57 -23.52
CA PHE A 770 67.90 -22.00 -23.24
C PHE A 770 68.44 -22.71 -24.48
N GLU A 771 69.62 -22.28 -24.94
CA GLU A 771 70.22 -22.81 -26.16
C GLU A 771 70.33 -24.33 -26.09
N LYS A 772 69.82 -25.01 -27.13
CA LYS A 772 70.11 -26.44 -27.36
C LYS A 772 71.53 -26.58 -27.91
N GLY A 773 72.52 -26.17 -27.13
CA GLY A 773 73.93 -26.46 -27.36
C GLY A 773 74.27 -27.85 -26.83
N ALA A 774 75.30 -28.49 -27.38
CA ALA A 774 75.84 -29.73 -26.83
C ALA A 774 76.36 -29.47 -25.41
N ALA A 775 75.55 -29.82 -24.41
CA ALA A 775 75.88 -29.67 -23.01
C ALA A 775 76.78 -30.83 -22.62
N THR A 776 77.98 -30.52 -22.17
CA THR A 776 78.90 -31.48 -21.58
C THR A 776 78.96 -31.28 -20.08
N VAL A 777 78.71 -32.33 -19.31
CA VAL A 777 78.84 -32.34 -17.85
C VAL A 777 79.91 -33.35 -17.48
N VAL A 778 80.91 -32.91 -16.71
CA VAL A 778 82.00 -33.76 -16.25
C VAL A 778 81.85 -34.08 -14.77
N PHE A 779 81.80 -35.37 -14.43
CA PHE A 779 81.71 -35.83 -13.05
C PHE A 779 82.42 -37.18 -12.82
N PRO A 780 82.85 -37.48 -11.58
CA PRO A 780 82.93 -36.54 -10.46
C PRO A 780 84.02 -35.47 -10.69
N ASN A 781 83.89 -34.31 -10.05
CA ASN A 781 84.94 -33.29 -10.03
C ASN A 781 84.92 -32.60 -8.66
N PRO A 782 85.87 -32.88 -7.74
CA PRO A 782 87.13 -33.61 -7.95
C PRO A 782 87.01 -35.13 -8.20
N VAL A 783 88.03 -35.73 -8.83
CA VAL A 783 88.12 -37.16 -9.17
C VAL A 783 89.06 -37.88 -8.20
N ASN A 784 88.56 -38.93 -7.53
CA ASN A 784 89.36 -39.78 -6.63
C ASN A 784 89.76 -41.12 -7.29
N SER A 785 88.95 -41.63 -8.22
CA SER A 785 89.06 -42.98 -8.80
C SER A 785 89.81 -43.04 -10.13
N GLY A 786 90.41 -41.93 -10.57
CA GLY A 786 91.09 -41.79 -11.86
C GLY A 786 90.17 -41.84 -13.09
N ILE A 787 88.93 -42.32 -12.96
CA ILE A 787 87.94 -42.39 -14.05
C ILE A 787 87.09 -41.12 -14.05
N ILE A 788 87.01 -40.48 -15.22
CA ILE A 788 86.19 -39.28 -15.43
C ILE A 788 85.01 -39.65 -16.31
N SER A 789 83.78 -39.29 -15.91
CA SER A 789 82.59 -39.43 -16.75
C SER A 789 82.29 -38.11 -17.44
N LEU A 790 82.13 -38.14 -18.76
CA LEU A 790 81.66 -37.03 -19.58
C LEU A 790 80.28 -37.37 -20.13
N GLN A 791 79.25 -36.76 -19.57
CA GLN A 791 77.92 -36.78 -20.16
C GLN A 791 77.84 -35.72 -21.26
N TYR A 792 77.30 -36.06 -22.42
CA TYR A 792 77.18 -35.15 -23.56
C TYR A 792 75.77 -35.21 -24.15
N SER A 793 75.32 -34.11 -24.76
CA SER A 793 74.13 -34.10 -25.63
C SER A 793 74.51 -33.93 -27.10
N GLY A 794 73.77 -34.55 -28.01
CA GLY A 794 74.01 -34.48 -29.45
C GLY A 794 75.00 -35.52 -29.98
N ALA A 795 75.84 -35.14 -30.95
CA ALA A 795 76.85 -36.02 -31.54
C ALA A 795 77.88 -36.47 -30.49
N VAL A 796 78.51 -37.63 -30.69
CA VAL A 796 79.57 -38.10 -29.77
C VAL A 796 80.82 -37.23 -29.97
N PRO A 797 81.30 -36.50 -28.94
CA PRO A 797 82.50 -35.68 -29.09
C PRO A 797 83.78 -36.54 -29.07
N ALA A 798 84.82 -36.07 -29.75
CA ALA A 798 86.18 -36.53 -29.51
C ALA A 798 86.69 -35.96 -28.18
N VAL A 799 87.29 -36.78 -27.33
CA VAL A 799 87.69 -36.38 -25.97
C VAL A 799 89.19 -36.49 -25.80
N THR A 800 89.81 -35.42 -25.30
CA THR A 800 91.22 -35.39 -24.90
C THR A 800 91.37 -34.92 -23.46
N LEU A 801 92.35 -35.46 -22.75
CA LEU A 801 92.71 -35.06 -21.39
C LEU A 801 94.14 -34.55 -21.40
N THR A 802 94.38 -33.34 -20.90
CA THR A 802 95.73 -32.76 -20.79
C THR A 802 96.01 -32.29 -19.36
N ASP A 803 97.29 -32.20 -18.98
CA ASP A 803 97.67 -31.40 -17.81
C ASP A 803 97.58 -29.89 -18.12
N VAL A 804 97.83 -29.05 -17.10
CA VAL A 804 97.83 -27.57 -17.26
C VAL A 804 98.92 -27.03 -18.18
N MET A 805 99.96 -27.82 -18.47
CA MET A 805 101.03 -27.47 -19.40
C MET A 805 100.69 -27.88 -20.85
N GLY A 806 99.50 -28.48 -21.06
CA GLY A 806 99.04 -28.93 -22.37
C GLY A 806 99.59 -30.30 -22.78
N LYS A 807 100.28 -31.02 -21.89
CA LYS A 807 100.75 -32.39 -22.17
C LYS A 807 99.55 -33.34 -22.14
N GLU A 808 99.36 -34.06 -23.23
CA GLU A 808 98.29 -35.05 -23.35
C GLU A 808 98.51 -36.26 -22.43
N ILE A 809 97.44 -36.67 -21.76
CA ILE A 809 97.38 -37.86 -20.91
C ILE A 809 96.69 -38.97 -21.70
N VAL A 810 97.47 -39.97 -22.08
CA VAL A 810 96.96 -41.14 -22.81
C VAL A 810 95.83 -41.78 -22.00
N SER A 811 94.64 -41.84 -22.58
CA SER A 811 93.43 -42.29 -21.92
C SER A 811 92.62 -43.20 -22.85
N ASP A 812 92.01 -44.24 -22.30
CA ASP A 812 91.04 -45.09 -22.98
C ASP A 812 89.63 -44.46 -22.85
N ILE A 813 88.97 -44.23 -23.99
CA ILE A 813 87.66 -43.58 -24.06
C ILE A 813 86.61 -44.64 -24.34
N GLN A 814 85.82 -44.99 -23.33
CA GLN A 814 84.80 -46.03 -23.44
C GLN A 814 83.40 -45.42 -23.42
N LYS A 815 82.56 -45.80 -24.39
CA LYS A 815 81.14 -45.42 -24.38
C LYS A 815 80.42 -46.17 -23.24
N ASN A 816 79.73 -45.42 -22.38
CA ASN A 816 79.02 -45.96 -21.23
C ASN A 816 77.56 -45.48 -21.22
N GLY A 817 76.78 -45.99 -22.16
CA GLY A 817 75.40 -45.57 -22.42
C GLY A 817 75.27 -44.65 -23.65
N PRO A 818 74.05 -44.19 -23.96
CA PRO A 818 73.77 -43.47 -25.20
C PRO A 818 74.47 -42.10 -25.28
N ASN A 819 74.65 -41.44 -24.13
CA ASN A 819 75.05 -40.03 -24.00
C ASN A 819 76.19 -39.81 -22.99
N ASN A 820 77.05 -40.82 -22.78
CA ASN A 820 78.10 -40.74 -21.76
C ASN A 820 79.38 -41.47 -22.20
N LEU A 821 80.53 -40.86 -21.92
CA LEU A 821 81.87 -41.41 -22.14
C LEU A 821 82.60 -41.55 -20.80
N LEU A 822 83.26 -42.67 -20.60
CA LEU A 822 84.24 -42.86 -19.53
C LEU A 822 85.64 -42.61 -20.08
N VAL A 823 86.34 -41.66 -19.50
CA VAL A 823 87.75 -41.36 -19.77
C VAL A 823 88.58 -42.06 -18.70
N LYS A 824 89.37 -43.06 -19.11
CA LYS A 824 90.20 -43.90 -18.25
C LYS A 824 91.69 -43.69 -18.58
N PRO A 825 92.40 -42.83 -17.83
CA PRO A 825 93.84 -42.61 -18.01
C PRO A 825 94.65 -43.91 -17.92
N GLN A 826 95.65 -44.06 -18.79
CA GLN A 826 96.61 -45.16 -18.72
C GLN A 826 97.64 -44.89 -17.62
N GLY A 827 97.29 -45.27 -16.38
CA GLY A 827 98.10 -45.07 -15.19
C GLY A 827 97.43 -44.18 -14.15
N LYS A 828 98.04 -44.10 -12.96
CA LYS A 828 97.51 -43.26 -11.87
C LYS A 828 97.77 -41.77 -12.18
N LEU A 829 96.71 -40.97 -12.23
CA LEU A 829 96.83 -39.50 -12.30
C LEU A 829 97.46 -38.97 -11.00
N ALA A 830 98.41 -38.04 -11.12
CA ALA A 830 98.93 -37.32 -9.96
C ALA A 830 97.89 -36.29 -9.49
N PRO A 831 97.80 -35.98 -8.18
CA PRO A 831 96.94 -34.89 -7.71
C PRO A 831 97.32 -33.57 -8.39
N GLY A 832 96.31 -32.86 -8.90
CA GLY A 832 96.54 -31.67 -9.72
C GLY A 832 95.33 -31.30 -10.57
N LEU A 833 95.48 -30.22 -11.35
CA LEU A 833 94.45 -29.77 -12.27
C LEU A 833 94.71 -30.33 -13.67
N TYR A 834 93.66 -30.82 -14.30
CA TYR A 834 93.66 -31.32 -15.68
C TYR A 834 92.59 -30.59 -16.50
N ILE A 835 92.72 -30.63 -17.82
CA ILE A 835 91.75 -30.07 -18.75
C ILE A 835 91.22 -31.21 -19.61
N LEU A 836 89.92 -31.48 -19.50
CA LEU A 836 89.20 -32.39 -20.40
C LEU A 836 88.56 -31.54 -21.50
N THR A 837 88.92 -31.82 -22.75
CA THR A 837 88.35 -31.14 -23.92
C THR A 837 87.45 -32.11 -24.67
N ALA A 838 86.22 -31.69 -24.96
CA ALA A 838 85.28 -32.40 -25.81
C ALA A 838 85.05 -31.60 -27.10
N ASP A 839 85.43 -32.20 -28.23
CA ASP A 839 85.47 -31.59 -29.56
C ASP A 839 84.40 -32.21 -30.47
N TYR A 840 83.53 -31.36 -31.02
CA TYR A 840 82.44 -31.70 -31.93
C TYR A 840 82.76 -31.34 -33.40
N GLY A 841 84.02 -30.98 -33.69
CA GLY A 841 84.51 -30.57 -35.02
C GLY A 841 84.29 -29.08 -35.30
N THR A 842 83.07 -28.57 -35.07
CA THR A 842 82.74 -27.14 -35.23
C THR A 842 82.75 -26.36 -33.90
N MET A 843 82.80 -27.07 -32.77
CA MET A 843 82.75 -26.50 -31.42
C MET A 843 83.58 -27.35 -30.45
N GLN A 844 84.29 -26.69 -29.53
CA GLN A 844 84.99 -27.34 -28.42
C GLN A 844 84.43 -26.86 -27.08
N THR A 845 84.27 -27.79 -26.12
CA THR A 845 84.00 -27.48 -24.72
C THR A 845 85.17 -27.96 -23.86
N ARG A 846 85.55 -27.18 -22.84
CA ARG A 846 86.69 -27.49 -21.96
C ARG A 846 86.28 -27.46 -20.51
N HIS A 847 86.64 -28.51 -19.77
CA HIS A 847 86.31 -28.71 -18.38
C HIS A 847 87.58 -28.83 -17.54
N LYS A 848 87.66 -28.05 -16.46
CA LYS A 848 88.70 -28.17 -15.46
C LYS A 848 88.38 -29.37 -14.57
N VAL A 849 89.26 -30.37 -14.52
CA VAL A 849 89.11 -31.56 -13.69
C VAL A 849 90.16 -31.52 -12.58
N ALA A 850 89.73 -31.40 -11.34
CA ALA A 850 90.61 -31.52 -10.18
C ALA A 850 90.78 -33.00 -9.82
N VAL A 851 92.02 -33.48 -9.75
CA VAL A 851 92.35 -34.81 -9.22
C VAL A 851 92.89 -34.64 -7.82
N VAL A 852 92.30 -35.36 -6.87
CA VAL A 852 92.73 -35.38 -5.46
C VAL A 852 93.09 -36.80 -5.06
N ASN A 853 93.86 -36.94 -3.97
CA ASN A 853 94.40 -38.24 -3.52
C ASN A 853 93.33 -39.20 -3.00
#